data_AF-A0AAN6MKK1-F1
#
_entry.id   AF-A0AAN6MKK1-F1
#
_cell.length_a   1.000
_cell.length_b   1.000
_cell.length_c   1.000
_cell.angle_alpha   90.00
_cell.angle_beta   90.00
_cell.angle_gamma   90.00
#
_symmetry.space_group_name_H-M   'P 1'
#
loop_
_entity.id
_entity.type
_entity.pdbx_description
1 polymer ?
#
loop_
_entity_poly.entity_id
_entity_poly.type
_entity_poly.pdbx_seq_one_letter_code
_entity_poly.pdbx_strand_id
1 'polypeptide(L)'
;MAVAINDRTAEFRYIVTAAQRKHAAKPGAQRLLGDDAHRGAPGAGGPQQPPKRSEFARNAADIGRGISATMGKLEKLAQLAKKRSLFDDNPVEVNELTFIIKQDLSRLNEDIRNLQGVSKRQHPKPDQEGENNKNILLLLQGKLGDVSANFKDVLEIRTKNIQASRSRTEAFVSTVGQRAHASLPPPPSASPLYGTPARGTPSPGADLISLNPMGGGDQQLQLQMMEEGQNAYIQQRGQAIEAIESTIHELGSIFGQLAAMVSEQSEMIQRIDANTEDVVDNVEGAQKELLKYWSRVSGNRWLIAKMFGVLLSRSRLLLVHHHHHHHHFPTPRSTMTTKTFPLNTGQSIPALGLGTWQSPPGQVKTAVLHALKSGYRLIDCAYCYDNEDEVGAALAEAFAEGVVKREELFIVSKVWATYTTRVELGLEKSLGKLGVGYVDLFLVHWPLLMNPEGNDDRFPKLPNGERDIIHSHNHVDIWKQMEKLPATGKAKAIGVSNYSKRYLEQLLPHATIVPAVNQIENHPALPQQEIVDLCKEKGIHIMAYSPLGSTGGPLFTAEPVVAIAEKHGVAPAKVLLSYHIPRGSTVLAKSVTPARIDENRELLELDADDVRLLDEYAARLTREGKVQRFVYPPFGVDFGFPDKS
;
A
#
# COMPACT_ATOMS: atom_id res chain seq x y z
N MET A 1 48.93 11.78 36.41
CA MET A 1 47.92 11.75 37.50
C MET A 1 46.63 11.20 36.92
N ALA A 2 45.87 10.48 37.74
CA ALA A 2 44.91 9.43 37.38
C ALA A 2 43.73 9.88 36.49
N VAL A 3 43.36 9.00 35.54
CA VAL A 3 42.11 9.07 34.77
C VAL A 3 40.97 8.68 35.71
N ALA A 4 40.06 9.62 35.99
CA ALA A 4 38.88 9.37 36.81
C ALA A 4 37.90 8.47 36.04
N ILE A 5 37.74 7.24 36.52
CA ILE A 5 36.70 6.33 36.06
C ILE A 5 35.39 6.76 36.75
N ASN A 6 34.49 7.40 35.99
CA ASN A 6 33.17 7.74 36.51
C ASN A 6 32.27 6.50 36.54
N ASP A 7 31.85 6.12 37.74
CA ASP A 7 30.90 5.04 37.98
C ASP A 7 29.49 5.45 37.50
N ARG A 8 29.06 4.87 36.37
CA ARG A 8 27.72 5.08 35.79
C ARG A 8 26.71 4.00 36.16
N THR A 9 26.99 3.21 37.20
CA THR A 9 26.10 2.13 37.66
C THR A 9 24.71 2.64 38.03
N ALA A 10 24.60 3.88 38.53
CA ALA A 10 23.32 4.50 38.84
C ALA A 10 22.46 4.76 37.60
N GLU A 11 23.06 5.23 36.51
CA GLU A 11 22.35 5.45 35.23
C GLU A 11 21.93 4.13 34.59
N PHE A 12 22.80 3.11 34.65
CA PHE A 12 22.46 1.77 34.17
C PHE A 12 21.28 1.17 34.95
N ARG A 13 21.28 1.27 36.29
CA ARG A 13 20.16 0.81 37.13
C ARG A 13 18.86 1.57 36.86
N TYR A 14 18.94 2.88 36.59
CA TYR A 14 17.78 3.67 36.21
C TYR A 14 17.18 3.21 34.88
N ILE A 15 18.01 2.96 33.87
CA ILE A 15 17.57 2.48 32.55
C ILE A 15 16.98 1.07 32.64
N VAL A 16 17.59 0.17 33.43
CA VAL A 16 17.07 -1.20 33.64
C VAL A 16 15.72 -1.17 34.36
N THR A 17 15.55 -0.30 35.36
CA THR A 17 14.28 -0.15 36.09
C THR A 17 13.19 0.46 35.20
N ALA A 18 13.55 1.40 34.32
CA ALA A 18 12.65 1.98 33.34
C ALA A 18 12.22 0.96 32.26
N ALA A 19 13.14 0.12 31.81
CA ALA A 19 12.85 -0.97 30.85
C ALA A 19 11.98 -2.07 31.46
N GLN A 20 12.22 -2.44 32.73
CA GLN A 20 11.39 -3.39 33.47
C GLN A 20 9.97 -2.86 33.70
N ARG A 21 9.81 -1.56 33.99
CA ARG A 21 8.48 -0.92 34.09
C ARG A 21 7.73 -0.88 32.76
N LYS A 22 8.43 -0.68 31.63
CA LYS A 22 7.82 -0.79 30.28
C LYS A 22 7.37 -2.21 29.94
N HIS A 23 8.12 -3.23 30.39
CA HIS A 23 7.76 -4.63 30.18
C HIS A 23 6.65 -5.14 31.11
N ALA A 24 6.54 -4.58 32.32
CA ALA A 24 5.47 -4.92 33.26
C ALA A 24 4.12 -4.23 32.97
N ALA A 25 4.09 -3.21 32.11
CA ALA A 25 2.90 -2.42 31.81
C ALA A 25 2.24 -2.78 30.46
N LYS A 26 1.83 -4.04 30.29
CA LYS A 26 0.68 -4.46 29.45
C LYS A 26 0.11 -5.74 30.08
N PRO A 27 -1.16 -5.79 30.51
CA PRO A 27 -2.31 -5.40 29.68
C PRO A 27 -3.37 -4.52 30.38
N GLY A 28 -4.11 -3.75 29.58
CA GLY A 28 -5.38 -3.14 29.99
C GLY A 28 -5.44 -1.62 29.83
N ALA A 29 -5.75 -1.14 28.63
CA ALA A 29 -6.19 0.25 28.45
C ALA A 29 -7.72 0.31 28.59
N GLN A 30 -8.16 0.95 29.68
CA GLN A 30 -9.48 1.54 29.97
C GLN A 30 -10.11 2.16 28.70
N ARG A 31 -11.33 1.82 28.29
CA ARG A 31 -12.62 2.35 28.79
C ARG A 31 -12.56 3.80 29.27
N LEU A 32 -12.95 4.73 28.40
CA LEU A 32 -13.47 6.06 28.74
C LEU A 32 -14.50 6.43 27.67
N LEU A 33 -15.77 6.47 28.09
CA LEU A 33 -17.01 7.10 27.57
C LEU A 33 -18.10 6.35 28.38
N GLY A 34 -18.80 6.90 29.37
CA GLY A 34 -19.51 8.16 29.39
C GLY A 34 -21.01 7.85 29.27
N ASP A 35 -21.56 7.08 30.21
CA ASP A 35 -22.99 6.74 30.26
C ASP A 35 -23.71 7.69 31.21
N ASP A 36 -24.56 8.55 30.63
CA ASP A 36 -25.65 9.21 31.33
C ASP A 36 -27.00 8.83 30.67
N ALA A 37 -27.85 8.24 31.51
CA ALA A 37 -29.31 8.22 31.46
C ALA A 37 -30.05 7.58 30.25
N HIS A 38 -30.53 6.34 30.45
CA HIS A 38 -31.98 6.17 30.65
C HIS A 38 -32.33 4.90 31.46
N ARG A 39 -33.27 5.11 32.39
CA ARG A 39 -33.80 4.20 33.40
C ARG A 39 -34.62 3.03 32.82
N GLY A 40 -34.50 1.87 33.46
CA GLY A 40 -35.49 0.78 33.42
C GLY A 40 -34.98 -0.49 34.14
N ALA A 41 -35.35 -0.68 35.40
CA ALA A 41 -35.07 -1.87 36.21
C ALA A 41 -36.37 -2.67 36.47
N PRO A 42 -36.38 -3.86 37.11
CA PRO A 42 -35.35 -4.91 37.24
C PRO A 42 -35.88 -6.34 36.94
N GLY A 43 -34.97 -7.30 36.75
CA GLY A 43 -35.27 -8.74 36.81
C GLY A 43 -34.04 -9.51 37.28
N ALA A 44 -34.13 -10.15 38.45
CA ALA A 44 -33.04 -10.82 39.15
C ALA A 44 -32.61 -12.15 38.51
N GLY A 45 -31.30 -12.43 38.48
CA GLY A 45 -30.78 -13.78 38.22
C GLY A 45 -29.28 -13.90 37.95
N GLY A 46 -28.51 -14.28 38.99
CA GLY A 46 -27.27 -15.08 38.92
C GLY A 46 -25.98 -14.45 38.32
N PRO A 47 -24.78 -14.76 38.86
CA PRO A 47 -23.52 -14.28 38.28
C PRO A 47 -23.19 -15.02 36.98
N GLN A 48 -23.34 -14.37 35.83
CA GLN A 48 -22.91 -14.90 34.53
C GLN A 48 -21.38 -14.78 34.37
N GLN A 49 -20.73 -15.93 34.16
CA GLN A 49 -19.35 -16.05 33.69
C GLN A 49 -19.19 -15.38 32.31
N PRO A 50 -17.98 -14.88 31.97
CA PRO A 50 -17.71 -14.29 30.65
C PRO A 50 -17.96 -15.32 29.52
N PRO A 51 -18.38 -14.88 28.32
CA PRO A 51 -18.75 -15.79 27.25
C PRO A 51 -17.56 -16.66 26.81
N LYS A 52 -17.70 -17.98 26.94
CA LYS A 52 -16.72 -18.96 26.44
C LYS A 52 -16.62 -18.82 24.92
N ARG A 53 -15.42 -18.51 24.40
CA ARG A 53 -15.12 -18.51 22.95
C ARG A 53 -15.58 -19.84 22.33
N SER A 54 -16.24 -19.78 21.17
CA SER A 54 -16.64 -20.98 20.43
C SER A 54 -15.42 -21.86 20.15
N GLU A 55 -15.61 -23.18 20.20
CA GLU A 55 -14.56 -24.16 19.97
C GLU A 55 -13.89 -23.96 18.60
N PHE A 56 -14.68 -23.60 17.59
CA PHE A 56 -14.21 -23.20 16.27
C PHE A 56 -13.25 -21.99 16.32
N ALA A 57 -13.62 -20.92 17.03
CA ALA A 57 -12.79 -19.72 17.11
C ALA A 57 -11.47 -19.96 17.87
N ARG A 58 -11.44 -20.91 18.80
CA ARG A 58 -10.20 -21.31 19.50
C ARG A 58 -9.28 -22.07 18.54
N ASN A 59 -9.80 -23.08 17.85
CA ASN A 59 -9.05 -23.88 16.90
C ASN A 59 -8.54 -23.04 15.71
N ALA A 60 -9.37 -22.13 15.17
CA ALA A 60 -8.97 -21.19 14.12
C ALA A 60 -7.84 -20.24 14.58
N ALA A 61 -7.88 -19.78 15.83
CA ALA A 61 -6.83 -18.93 16.40
C ALA A 61 -5.52 -19.70 16.65
N ASP A 62 -5.59 -20.98 17.00
CA ASP A 62 -4.42 -21.87 17.10
C ASP A 62 -3.76 -22.09 15.74
N ILE A 63 -4.54 -22.37 14.70
CA ILE A 63 -4.05 -22.50 13.31
C ILE A 63 -3.42 -21.20 12.84
N GLY A 64 -4.05 -20.04 13.09
CA GLY A 64 -3.50 -18.73 12.73
C GLY A 64 -2.16 -18.43 13.42
N ARG A 65 -1.98 -18.85 14.68
CA ARG A 65 -0.70 -18.76 15.38
C ARG A 65 0.35 -19.69 14.77
N GLY A 66 -0.03 -20.93 14.43
CA GLY A 66 0.83 -21.89 13.77
C GLY A 66 1.34 -21.39 12.41
N ILE A 67 0.46 -20.86 11.56
CA ILE A 67 0.84 -20.25 10.26
C ILE A 67 1.84 -19.11 10.46
N SER A 68 1.61 -18.24 11.44
CA SER A 68 2.50 -17.10 11.72
C SER A 68 3.88 -17.56 12.21
N ALA A 69 3.93 -18.62 13.04
CA ALA A 69 5.18 -19.21 13.49
C ALA A 69 5.96 -19.86 12.34
N THR A 70 5.28 -20.58 11.44
CA THR A 70 5.89 -21.18 10.24
C THR A 70 6.42 -20.11 9.29
N MET A 71 5.70 -19.00 9.12
CA MET A 71 6.15 -17.86 8.31
C MET A 71 7.46 -17.26 8.84
N GLY A 72 7.61 -17.13 10.16
CA GLY A 72 8.87 -16.66 10.78
C GLY A 72 10.05 -17.62 10.53
N LYS A 73 9.81 -18.94 10.57
CA LYS A 73 10.83 -19.95 10.21
C LYS A 73 11.20 -19.88 8.74
N LEU A 74 10.21 -19.68 7.87
CA LEU A 74 10.40 -19.52 6.43
C LEU A 74 11.21 -18.27 6.08
N GLU A 75 10.98 -17.16 6.77
CA GLU A 75 11.77 -15.94 6.57
C GLU A 75 13.24 -16.16 6.94
N LYS A 76 13.51 -16.88 8.04
CA LYS A 76 14.87 -17.29 8.43
C LYS A 76 15.51 -18.19 7.38
N LEU A 77 14.77 -19.16 6.84
CA LEU A 77 15.24 -20.02 5.74
C LEU A 77 15.53 -19.21 4.47
N ALA A 78 14.68 -18.24 4.13
CA ALA A 78 14.87 -17.36 2.97
C ALA A 78 16.14 -16.50 3.09
N GLN A 79 16.45 -16.02 4.30
CA GLN A 79 17.70 -15.29 4.56
C GLN A 79 18.92 -16.19 4.37
N LEU A 80 18.87 -17.44 4.85
CA LEU A 80 19.95 -18.42 4.66
C LEU A 80 20.09 -18.82 3.18
N ALA A 81 18.98 -19.04 2.48
CA ALA A 81 18.97 -19.42 1.07
C ALA A 81 19.53 -18.34 0.14
N LYS A 82 19.44 -17.05 0.53
CA LYS A 82 19.95 -15.90 -0.25
C LYS A 82 21.46 -15.66 -0.05
N LYS A 83 22.11 -16.25 0.96
CA LYS A 83 23.56 -16.11 1.16
C LYS A 83 24.31 -16.85 0.05
N ARG A 84 25.21 -16.15 -0.64
CA ARG A 84 25.98 -16.65 -1.80
C ARG A 84 27.43 -17.06 -1.47
N SER A 85 27.86 -16.88 -0.21
CA SER A 85 29.24 -17.14 0.23
C SER A 85 29.55 -18.64 0.25
N LEU A 86 30.73 -19.03 -0.24
CA LEU A 86 31.21 -20.42 -0.24
C LEU A 86 31.52 -20.96 1.17
N PHE A 87 31.76 -20.07 2.15
CA PHE A 87 32.31 -20.42 3.46
C PHE A 87 31.32 -20.27 4.64
N ASP A 88 30.14 -19.67 4.40
CA ASP A 88 29.10 -19.44 5.41
C ASP A 88 27.79 -20.20 5.10
N ASP A 89 27.84 -21.19 4.23
CA ASP A 89 26.69 -22.04 3.94
C ASP A 89 26.60 -23.11 5.03
N ASN A 90 25.60 -23.02 5.91
CA ASN A 90 25.33 -24.03 6.93
C ASN A 90 24.24 -24.99 6.43
N PRO A 91 24.59 -26.08 5.71
CA PRO A 91 23.62 -26.99 5.12
C PRO A 91 22.78 -27.72 6.17
N VAL A 92 23.30 -27.91 7.38
CA VAL A 92 22.60 -28.61 8.47
C VAL A 92 21.39 -27.79 8.95
N GLU A 93 21.58 -26.51 9.25
CA GLU A 93 20.50 -25.62 9.69
C GLU A 93 19.43 -25.43 8.60
N VAL A 94 19.84 -25.38 7.33
CA VAL A 94 18.91 -25.28 6.19
C VAL A 94 18.06 -26.55 6.06
N ASN A 95 18.67 -27.73 6.18
CA ASN A 95 17.97 -29.00 6.11
C ASN A 95 17.01 -29.20 7.29
N GLU A 96 17.42 -28.84 8.51
CA GLU A 96 16.58 -28.88 9.70
C GLU A 96 15.38 -27.93 9.58
N LEU A 97 15.60 -26.68 9.17
CA LEU A 97 14.51 -25.71 8.96
C LEU A 97 13.55 -26.16 7.86
N THR A 98 14.08 -26.72 6.76
CA THR A 98 13.26 -27.27 5.67
C THR A 98 12.37 -28.42 6.18
N PHE A 99 12.94 -29.32 6.99
CA PHE A 99 12.18 -30.42 7.59
C PHE A 99 11.11 -29.93 8.57
N ILE A 100 11.44 -28.97 9.45
CA ILE A 100 10.49 -28.39 10.41
C ILE A 100 9.34 -27.68 9.69
N ILE A 101 9.64 -26.88 8.66
CA ILE A 101 8.61 -26.17 7.89
C ILE A 101 7.72 -27.17 7.15
N LYS A 102 8.28 -28.22 6.55
CA LYS A 102 7.51 -29.30 5.92
C LYS A 102 6.56 -29.98 6.92
N GLN A 103 7.03 -30.28 8.13
CA GLN A 103 6.21 -30.87 9.18
C GLN A 103 5.08 -29.92 9.63
N ASP A 104 5.40 -28.64 9.82
CA ASP A 104 4.43 -27.63 10.22
C ASP A 104 3.34 -27.43 9.15
N LEU A 105 3.72 -27.37 7.86
CA LEU A 105 2.78 -27.22 6.75
C LEU A 105 1.83 -28.42 6.64
N SER A 106 2.35 -29.65 6.76
CA SER A 106 1.53 -30.86 6.74
C SER A 106 0.55 -30.89 7.92
N ARG A 107 1.00 -30.53 9.13
CA ARG A 107 0.15 -30.45 10.32
C ARG A 107 -0.93 -29.38 10.18
N LEU A 108 -0.57 -28.18 9.71
CA LEU A 108 -1.52 -27.08 9.50
C LEU A 108 -2.59 -27.44 8.46
N ASN A 109 -2.22 -28.18 7.41
CA ASN A 109 -3.17 -28.67 6.42
C ASN A 109 -4.17 -29.67 7.01
N GLU A 110 -3.71 -30.55 7.91
CA GLU A 110 -4.59 -31.47 8.65
C GLU A 110 -5.51 -30.72 9.62
N ASP A 111 -4.98 -29.74 10.35
CA ASP A 111 -5.76 -28.91 11.27
C ASP A 111 -6.87 -28.12 10.55
N ILE A 112 -6.59 -27.58 9.35
CA ILE A 112 -7.58 -26.89 8.52
C ILE A 112 -8.68 -27.85 8.04
N ARG A 113 -8.33 -29.08 7.66
CA ARG A 113 -9.34 -30.12 7.30
C ARG A 113 -10.23 -30.47 8.47
N ASN A 114 -9.65 -30.64 9.66
CA ASN A 114 -10.40 -30.91 10.87
C ASN A 114 -11.34 -29.73 11.20
N LEU A 115 -10.87 -28.49 11.05
CA LEU A 115 -11.67 -27.29 11.26
C LEU A 115 -12.83 -27.18 10.25
N GLN A 116 -12.61 -27.53 8.98
CA GLN A 116 -13.65 -27.59 7.95
C GLN A 116 -14.70 -28.65 8.28
N GLY A 117 -14.29 -29.81 8.81
CA GLY A 117 -15.18 -30.86 9.31
C GLY A 117 -16.05 -30.41 10.48
N VAL A 118 -15.46 -29.66 11.43
CA VAL A 118 -16.18 -29.07 12.57
C VAL A 118 -17.20 -28.02 12.09
N SER A 119 -16.83 -27.16 11.13
CA SER A 119 -17.74 -26.17 10.55
C SER A 119 -18.94 -26.82 9.86
N LYS A 120 -18.73 -27.90 9.09
CA LYS A 120 -19.82 -28.65 8.42
C LYS A 120 -20.76 -29.35 9.41
N ARG A 121 -20.25 -29.77 10.58
CA ARG A 121 -21.05 -30.45 11.63
C ARG A 121 -21.82 -29.49 12.52
N GLN A 122 -21.25 -28.32 12.85
CA GLN A 122 -21.87 -27.34 13.74
C GLN A 122 -22.94 -26.48 13.05
N HIS A 123 -22.79 -26.18 11.76
CA HIS A 123 -23.75 -25.38 11.00
C HIS A 123 -24.12 -26.05 9.67
N PRO A 124 -25.03 -27.04 9.69
CA PRO A 124 -25.53 -27.70 8.48
C PRO A 124 -26.54 -26.86 7.68
N LYS A 125 -27.03 -25.74 8.24
CA LYS A 125 -27.94 -24.77 7.61
C LYS A 125 -27.24 -23.41 7.42
N PRO A 126 -27.67 -22.58 6.46
CA PRO A 126 -27.07 -21.28 6.20
C PRO A 126 -27.42 -20.29 7.32
N ASP A 127 -26.56 -20.24 8.35
CA ASP A 127 -26.63 -19.28 9.45
C ASP A 127 -25.48 -18.27 9.33
N GLN A 128 -25.67 -17.05 9.86
CA GLN A 128 -24.66 -15.97 9.84
C GLN A 128 -23.32 -16.38 10.48
N GLU A 129 -23.36 -17.21 11.53
CA GLU A 129 -22.16 -17.77 12.16
C GLU A 129 -21.46 -18.79 11.26
N GLY A 130 -22.23 -19.55 10.48
CA GLY A 130 -21.70 -20.46 9.45
C GLY A 130 -20.97 -19.72 8.33
N GLU A 131 -21.51 -18.59 7.86
CA GLU A 131 -20.86 -17.73 6.87
C GLU A 131 -19.58 -17.07 7.41
N ASN A 132 -19.60 -16.59 8.66
CA ASN A 132 -18.40 -16.06 9.31
C ASN A 132 -17.31 -17.13 9.46
N ASN A 133 -17.68 -18.35 9.84
CA ASN A 133 -16.75 -19.48 9.96
C ASN A 133 -16.16 -19.90 8.61
N LYS A 134 -16.96 -19.89 7.54
CA LYS A 134 -16.50 -20.12 6.14
C LYS A 134 -15.50 -19.05 5.69
N ASN A 135 -15.77 -17.77 5.96
CA ASN A 135 -14.84 -16.68 5.63
C ASN A 135 -13.51 -16.81 6.36
N ILE A 136 -13.53 -17.24 7.62
CA ILE A 136 -12.32 -17.51 8.41
C ILE A 136 -11.53 -18.70 7.82
N LEU A 137 -12.22 -19.77 7.39
CA LEU A 137 -11.59 -20.91 6.72
C LEU A 137 -10.91 -20.49 5.41
N LEU A 138 -11.58 -19.70 4.58
CA LEU A 138 -11.01 -19.20 3.32
C LEU A 138 -9.76 -18.34 3.55
N LEU A 139 -9.80 -17.47 4.58
CA LEU A 139 -8.65 -16.64 4.94
C LEU A 139 -7.46 -17.49 5.43
N LEU A 140 -7.71 -18.53 6.22
CA LEU A 140 -6.66 -19.43 6.73
C LEU A 140 -6.07 -20.29 5.60
N GLN A 141 -6.92 -20.80 4.69
CA GLN A 141 -6.50 -21.55 3.50
C GLN A 141 -5.64 -20.67 2.58
N GLY A 142 -6.07 -19.43 2.32
CA GLY A 142 -5.30 -18.48 1.51
C GLY A 142 -3.92 -18.20 2.11
N LYS A 143 -3.87 -17.91 3.42
CA LYS A 143 -2.59 -17.69 4.13
C LYS A 143 -1.68 -18.92 4.12
N LEU A 144 -2.22 -20.13 4.27
CA LEU A 144 -1.42 -21.36 4.17
C LEU A 144 -0.91 -21.58 2.73
N GLY A 145 -1.73 -21.25 1.73
CA GLY A 145 -1.34 -21.23 0.32
C GLY A 145 -0.18 -20.29 0.04
N ASP A 146 -0.24 -19.06 0.55
CA ASP A 146 0.84 -18.07 0.43
C ASP A 146 2.13 -18.53 1.09
N VAL A 147 2.06 -19.11 2.30
CA VAL A 147 3.25 -19.64 2.99
C VAL A 147 3.86 -20.81 2.21
N SER A 148 3.03 -21.69 1.65
CA SER A 148 3.49 -22.83 0.84
C SER A 148 4.12 -22.39 -0.48
N ALA A 149 3.55 -21.38 -1.15
CA ALA A 149 4.12 -20.79 -2.37
C ALA A 149 5.47 -20.13 -2.11
N ASN A 150 5.57 -19.32 -1.05
CA ASN A 150 6.83 -18.70 -0.63
C ASN A 150 7.89 -19.74 -0.25
N PHE A 151 7.49 -20.86 0.36
CA PHE A 151 8.41 -21.96 0.68
C PHE A 151 8.96 -22.63 -0.57
N LYS A 152 8.12 -22.89 -1.58
CA LYS A 152 8.55 -23.39 -2.88
C LYS A 152 9.56 -22.44 -3.54
N ASP A 153 9.29 -21.15 -3.57
CA ASP A 153 10.17 -20.16 -4.18
C ASP A 153 11.55 -20.12 -3.50
N VAL A 154 11.59 -20.23 -2.16
CA VAL A 154 12.84 -20.30 -1.39
C VAL A 154 13.64 -21.56 -1.72
N LEU A 155 12.97 -22.71 -1.86
CA LEU A 155 13.61 -23.96 -2.25
C LEU A 155 14.16 -23.89 -3.68
N GLU A 156 13.44 -23.29 -4.64
CA GLU A 156 13.92 -23.10 -6.01
C GLU A 156 15.14 -22.17 -6.08
N ILE A 157 15.14 -21.07 -5.31
CA ILE A 157 16.30 -20.18 -5.18
C ILE A 157 17.50 -20.96 -4.62
N ARG A 158 17.27 -21.80 -3.62
CA ARG A 158 18.32 -22.63 -3.02
C ARG A 158 18.87 -23.64 -4.02
N THR A 159 18.03 -24.34 -4.79
CA THR A 159 18.45 -25.26 -5.84
C THR A 159 19.34 -24.56 -6.87
N LYS A 160 18.94 -23.37 -7.34
CA LYS A 160 19.74 -22.55 -8.25
C LYS A 160 21.08 -22.14 -7.64
N ASN A 161 21.11 -21.78 -6.36
CA ASN A 161 22.34 -21.40 -5.66
C ASN A 161 23.30 -22.58 -5.46
N ILE A 162 22.79 -23.77 -5.14
CA ILE A 162 23.60 -24.99 -5.00
C ILE A 162 24.16 -25.39 -6.38
N GLN A 163 23.34 -25.38 -7.44
CA GLN A 163 23.78 -25.66 -8.81
C GLN A 163 24.85 -24.67 -9.29
N ALA A 164 24.66 -23.37 -9.04
CA ALA A 164 25.65 -22.35 -9.38
C ALA A 164 26.94 -22.48 -8.57
N SER A 165 26.87 -22.93 -7.31
CA SER A 165 28.07 -23.26 -6.53
C SER A 165 28.78 -24.48 -7.10
N ARG A 166 28.04 -25.51 -7.51
CA ARG A 166 28.59 -26.73 -8.11
C ARG A 166 29.33 -26.44 -9.40
N SER A 167 28.73 -25.68 -10.32
CA SER A 167 29.38 -25.30 -11.59
C SER A 167 30.64 -24.46 -11.38
N ARG A 168 30.65 -23.57 -10.38
CA ARG A 168 31.87 -22.81 -9.99
C ARG A 168 32.97 -23.72 -9.45
N THR A 169 32.62 -24.70 -8.62
CA THR A 169 33.58 -25.68 -8.10
C THR A 169 34.13 -26.56 -9.22
N GLU A 170 33.28 -27.05 -10.13
CA GLU A 170 33.69 -27.84 -11.30
C GLU A 170 34.58 -27.04 -12.26
N ALA A 171 34.28 -25.75 -12.50
CA ALA A 171 35.12 -24.85 -13.30
C ALA A 171 36.48 -24.57 -12.64
N PHE A 172 36.50 -24.42 -11.32
CA PHE A 172 37.74 -24.26 -10.56
C PHE A 172 38.61 -25.52 -10.61
N VAL A 173 38.02 -26.70 -10.39
CA VAL A 173 38.70 -27.99 -10.41
C VAL A 173 39.26 -28.30 -11.81
N SER A 174 38.48 -28.07 -12.87
CA SER A 174 38.96 -28.23 -14.25
C SER A 174 40.10 -27.28 -14.61
N THR A 175 40.10 -26.05 -14.11
CA THR A 175 41.20 -25.09 -14.31
C THR A 175 42.48 -25.49 -13.56
N VAL A 176 42.35 -26.03 -12.35
CA VAL A 176 43.49 -26.54 -11.56
C VAL A 176 44.05 -27.82 -12.19
N GLY A 177 43.20 -28.72 -12.68
CA GLY A 177 43.60 -29.92 -13.43
C GLY A 177 44.30 -29.58 -14.75
N GLN A 178 43.88 -28.54 -15.47
CA GLN A 178 44.55 -28.06 -16.68
C GLN A 178 45.92 -27.43 -16.40
N ARG A 179 46.09 -26.72 -15.27
CA ARG A 179 47.39 -26.16 -14.88
C ARG A 179 48.39 -27.21 -14.41
N ALA A 180 47.94 -28.35 -13.89
CA ALA A 180 48.83 -29.46 -13.55
C ALA A 180 49.43 -30.17 -14.78
N HIS A 181 48.81 -30.03 -15.96
CA HIS A 181 49.28 -30.64 -17.22
C HIS A 181 50.12 -29.70 -18.12
N ALA A 182 50.27 -28.42 -17.77
CA ALA A 182 51.00 -27.46 -18.60
C ALA A 182 52.28 -26.95 -17.91
N SER A 183 53.43 -27.35 -18.48
CA SER A 183 54.80 -26.79 -18.39
C SER A 183 55.81 -27.37 -17.37
N LEU A 184 56.65 -28.29 -17.87
CA LEU A 184 58.10 -28.35 -17.59
C LEU A 184 58.84 -27.71 -18.79
N PRO A 185 59.70 -26.69 -18.63
CA PRO A 185 60.53 -26.18 -19.71
C PRO A 185 61.86 -26.97 -19.85
N PRO A 186 62.43 -27.10 -21.07
CA PRO A 186 63.73 -27.73 -21.29
C PRO A 186 64.89 -26.80 -20.85
N PRO A 187 66.09 -27.33 -20.54
CA PRO A 187 67.18 -26.53 -19.99
C PRO A 187 67.84 -25.66 -21.07
N PRO A 188 68.22 -24.41 -20.77
CA PRO A 188 68.93 -23.57 -21.73
C PRO A 188 70.41 -23.97 -21.82
N SER A 189 70.89 -24.04 -23.06
CA SER A 189 72.27 -24.21 -23.46
C SER A 189 73.10 -22.95 -23.19
N ALA A 190 74.40 -23.18 -23.03
CA ALA A 190 75.42 -22.26 -22.55
C ALA A 190 75.55 -20.94 -23.33
N SER A 191 75.91 -19.86 -22.62
CA SER A 191 76.69 -18.77 -23.17
C SER A 191 77.79 -18.36 -22.18
N PRO A 192 79.05 -18.17 -22.62
CA PRO A 192 80.22 -18.13 -21.75
C PRO A 192 80.72 -16.70 -21.61
N LEU A 193 80.44 -16.03 -20.49
CA LEU A 193 81.11 -14.78 -20.13
C LEU A 193 80.83 -14.52 -18.65
N TYR A 194 81.84 -14.85 -17.84
CA TYR A 194 82.17 -14.42 -16.48
C TYR A 194 82.72 -15.61 -15.70
N GLY A 195 84.03 -15.79 -15.80
CA GLY A 195 84.80 -16.57 -14.83
C GLY A 195 85.48 -15.61 -13.85
N THR A 196 85.38 -15.90 -12.55
CA THR A 196 86.49 -15.79 -11.57
C THR A 196 86.19 -16.69 -10.36
N PRO A 197 87.22 -17.20 -9.63
CA PRO A 197 87.05 -18.33 -8.71
C PRO A 197 87.24 -18.01 -7.21
N ALA A 198 86.65 -18.89 -6.38
CA ALA A 198 87.04 -19.37 -5.05
C ALA A 198 86.97 -18.43 -3.81
N ARG A 199 86.26 -18.90 -2.74
CA ARG A 199 86.85 -19.57 -1.54
C ARG A 199 85.94 -19.51 -0.28
N GLY A 200 85.75 -20.65 0.41
CA GLY A 200 85.65 -20.75 1.89
C GLY A 200 84.30 -21.08 2.55
N THR A 201 84.21 -22.27 3.18
CA THR A 201 83.23 -22.70 4.23
C THR A 201 83.95 -22.77 5.60
N PRO A 202 83.33 -22.99 6.81
CA PRO A 202 81.95 -23.40 7.16
C PRO A 202 81.23 -22.69 8.39
N SER A 203 79.93 -23.06 8.56
CA SER A 203 78.81 -22.85 9.54
C SER A 203 79.04 -22.62 11.07
N PRO A 204 78.00 -22.40 11.95
CA PRO A 204 76.51 -22.41 11.77
C PRO A 204 75.70 -21.26 12.42
N GLY A 205 74.47 -21.02 11.93
CA GLY A 205 73.44 -20.25 12.65
C GLY A 205 72.16 -20.01 11.83
N ALA A 206 71.16 -20.86 12.06
CA ALA A 206 69.71 -20.73 11.80
C ALA A 206 69.19 -19.82 10.67
N ASP A 207 68.66 -20.44 9.61
CA ASP A 207 67.30 -20.18 9.05
C ASP A 207 67.25 -20.60 7.58
N LEU A 208 66.63 -21.74 7.28
CA LEU A 208 65.66 -21.91 6.19
C LEU A 208 65.23 -23.38 6.11
N ILE A 209 63.92 -23.58 6.11
CA ILE A 209 63.25 -24.86 5.89
C ILE A 209 63.55 -25.32 4.46
N SER A 210 64.47 -26.27 4.31
CA SER A 210 64.74 -26.98 3.06
C SER A 210 63.85 -28.22 2.99
N LEU A 211 62.82 -28.17 2.14
CA LEU A 211 62.05 -29.33 1.71
C LEU A 211 62.92 -30.23 0.82
N ASN A 212 63.23 -31.41 1.33
CA ASN A 212 63.87 -32.49 0.59
C ASN A 212 62.79 -33.24 -0.24
N PRO A 213 62.95 -33.51 -1.54
CA PRO A 213 61.97 -34.26 -2.30
C PRO A 213 62.21 -35.76 -2.12
N MET A 214 61.32 -36.43 -1.39
CA MET A 214 61.24 -37.89 -1.33
C MET A 214 60.02 -38.37 -2.15
N GLY A 215 60.29 -39.27 -3.10
CA GLY A 215 59.38 -40.34 -3.52
C GLY A 215 58.11 -39.97 -4.29
N GLY A 216 58.15 -40.06 -5.63
CA GLY A 216 57.00 -39.94 -6.54
C GLY A 216 55.95 -41.07 -6.46
N GLY A 217 55.86 -41.80 -5.36
CA GLY A 217 54.80 -42.78 -5.08
C GLY A 217 53.69 -42.23 -4.18
N ASP A 218 54.04 -41.39 -3.20
CA ASP A 218 53.07 -40.86 -2.22
C ASP A 218 52.21 -39.73 -2.78
N GLN A 219 52.70 -39.02 -3.81
CA GLN A 219 51.95 -37.94 -4.43
C GLN A 219 50.73 -38.45 -5.21
N GLN A 220 50.81 -39.67 -5.77
CA GLN A 220 49.70 -40.30 -6.49
C GLN A 220 48.64 -40.87 -5.53
N LEU A 221 49.06 -41.42 -4.39
CA LEU A 221 48.15 -41.85 -3.32
C LEU A 221 47.44 -40.65 -2.66
N GLN A 222 48.15 -39.53 -2.48
CA GLN A 222 47.59 -38.30 -1.92
C GLN A 222 46.61 -37.62 -2.87
N LEU A 223 46.85 -37.68 -4.19
CA LEU A 223 45.91 -37.25 -5.23
C LEU A 223 44.64 -38.14 -5.25
N GLN A 224 44.79 -39.45 -5.10
CA GLN A 224 43.66 -40.39 -5.08
C GLN A 224 42.78 -40.20 -3.82
N MET A 225 43.39 -39.95 -2.66
CA MET A 225 42.65 -39.59 -1.44
C MET A 225 41.96 -38.22 -1.53
N MET A 226 42.53 -37.25 -2.26
CA MET A 226 41.85 -35.98 -2.55
C MET A 226 40.69 -36.17 -3.54
N GLU A 227 40.81 -37.08 -4.51
CA GLU A 227 39.75 -37.46 -5.44
C GLU A 227 38.57 -38.15 -4.71
N GLU A 228 38.85 -39.05 -3.76
CA GLU A 228 37.82 -39.70 -2.94
C GLU A 228 37.06 -38.72 -2.03
N GLY A 229 37.76 -37.81 -1.34
CA GLY A 229 37.14 -36.78 -0.51
C GLY A 229 36.32 -35.76 -1.31
N GLN A 230 36.73 -35.47 -2.56
CA GLN A 230 36.00 -34.59 -3.48
C GLN A 230 34.77 -35.26 -4.09
N ASN A 231 34.85 -36.55 -4.43
CA ASN A 231 33.71 -37.33 -4.89
C ASN A 231 32.62 -37.45 -3.82
N ALA A 232 33.00 -37.61 -2.55
CA ALA A 232 32.04 -37.60 -1.44
C ALA A 232 31.29 -36.26 -1.31
N TYR A 233 31.97 -35.13 -1.51
CA TYR A 233 31.36 -33.79 -1.46
C TYR A 233 30.36 -33.54 -2.60
N ILE A 234 30.71 -33.97 -3.83
CA ILE A 234 29.83 -33.85 -5.01
C ILE A 234 28.61 -34.76 -4.84
N GLN A 235 28.79 -35.98 -4.32
CA GLN A 235 27.70 -36.91 -4.03
C GLN A 235 26.75 -36.37 -2.95
N GLN A 236 27.26 -35.84 -1.84
CA GLN A 236 26.43 -35.29 -0.76
C GLN A 236 25.57 -34.10 -1.23
N ARG A 237 26.10 -33.27 -2.14
CA ARG A 237 25.33 -32.17 -2.75
C ARG A 237 24.34 -32.64 -3.81
N GLY A 238 24.64 -33.71 -4.55
CA GLY A 238 23.67 -34.36 -5.44
C GLY A 238 22.46 -34.89 -4.70
N GLN A 239 22.70 -35.61 -3.58
CA GLN A 239 21.65 -36.11 -2.70
C GLN A 239 20.80 -34.99 -2.08
N ALA A 240 21.41 -33.84 -1.75
CA ALA A 240 20.69 -32.69 -1.22
C ALA A 240 19.75 -32.05 -2.26
N ILE A 241 20.16 -31.99 -3.54
CA ILE A 241 19.30 -31.47 -4.63
C ILE A 241 18.11 -32.41 -4.87
N GLU A 242 18.36 -33.72 -4.92
CA GLU A 242 17.31 -34.73 -5.12
C GLU A 242 16.27 -34.70 -3.96
N ALA A 243 16.74 -34.52 -2.72
CA ALA A 243 15.87 -34.36 -1.55
C ALA A 243 15.02 -33.07 -1.62
N ILE A 244 15.57 -31.97 -2.13
CA ILE A 244 14.83 -30.71 -2.33
C ILE A 244 13.79 -30.87 -3.45
N GLU A 245 14.14 -31.50 -4.56
CA GLU A 245 13.22 -31.76 -5.68
C GLU A 245 12.06 -32.67 -5.26
N SER A 246 12.34 -33.71 -4.48
CA SER A 246 11.31 -34.55 -3.85
C SER A 246 10.38 -33.73 -2.95
N THR A 247 10.94 -32.82 -2.14
CA THR A 247 10.15 -31.93 -1.27
C THR A 247 9.27 -30.97 -2.08
N ILE A 248 9.76 -30.42 -3.19
CA ILE A 248 8.98 -29.57 -4.10
C ILE A 248 7.82 -30.36 -4.72
N HIS A 249 8.05 -31.62 -5.09
CA HIS A 249 7.01 -32.48 -5.65
C HIS A 249 5.90 -32.79 -4.63
N GLU A 250 6.27 -33.11 -3.39
CA GLU A 250 5.32 -33.33 -2.29
C GLU A 250 4.52 -32.07 -1.94
N LEU A 251 5.16 -30.89 -1.93
CA LEU A 251 4.47 -29.60 -1.76
C LEU A 251 3.49 -29.34 -2.90
N GLY A 252 3.82 -29.77 -4.12
CA GLY A 252 2.90 -29.72 -5.26
C GLY A 252 1.64 -30.56 -5.02
N SER A 253 1.75 -31.70 -4.36
CA SER A 253 0.59 -32.52 -3.96
C SER A 253 -0.27 -31.82 -2.90
N ILE A 254 0.36 -31.20 -1.89
CA ILE A 254 -0.34 -30.40 -0.88
C ILE A 254 -1.04 -29.19 -1.52
N PHE A 255 -0.40 -28.54 -2.49
CA PHE A 255 -0.96 -27.41 -3.24
C PHE A 255 -2.16 -27.84 -4.08
N GLY A 256 -2.08 -28.97 -4.77
CA GLY A 256 -3.21 -29.53 -5.52
C GLY A 256 -4.41 -29.83 -4.62
N GLN A 257 -4.17 -30.33 -3.41
CA GLN A 257 -5.22 -30.60 -2.43
C GLN A 257 -5.85 -29.31 -1.86
N LEU A 258 -5.05 -28.27 -1.59
CA LEU A 258 -5.54 -26.96 -1.17
C LEU A 258 -6.33 -26.26 -2.29
N ALA A 259 -5.82 -26.32 -3.53
CA ALA A 259 -6.48 -25.74 -4.70
C ALA A 259 -7.83 -26.41 -4.97
N ALA A 260 -7.90 -27.74 -4.88
CA ALA A 260 -9.17 -28.47 -5.01
C ALA A 260 -10.18 -28.06 -3.91
N MET A 261 -9.72 -27.90 -2.67
CA MET A 261 -10.55 -27.49 -1.54
C MET A 261 -11.07 -26.05 -1.67
N VAL A 262 -10.24 -25.13 -2.15
CA VAL A 262 -10.62 -23.74 -2.43
C VAL A 262 -11.55 -23.66 -3.64
N SER A 263 -11.34 -24.50 -4.66
CA SER A 263 -12.19 -24.58 -5.86
C SER A 263 -13.58 -25.13 -5.55
N GLU A 264 -13.69 -26.20 -4.77
CA GLU A 264 -14.97 -26.79 -4.33
C GLU A 264 -15.81 -25.77 -3.53
N GLN A 265 -15.16 -24.89 -2.77
CA GLN A 265 -15.84 -23.82 -2.03
C GLN A 265 -16.11 -22.57 -2.87
N SER A 266 -15.33 -22.32 -3.92
CA SER A 266 -15.56 -21.22 -4.87
C SER A 266 -16.74 -21.50 -5.83
N GLU A 267 -16.98 -22.76 -6.20
CA GLU A 267 -18.20 -23.14 -6.94
C GLU A 267 -19.50 -22.93 -6.14
N MET A 268 -19.42 -22.92 -4.80
CA MET A 268 -20.56 -22.60 -3.94
C MET A 268 -20.82 -21.08 -3.81
N ILE A 269 -19.84 -20.23 -4.16
CA ILE A 269 -19.97 -18.77 -4.20
C ILE A 269 -20.82 -18.31 -5.40
N GLN A 270 -20.91 -19.10 -6.48
CA GLN A 270 -21.83 -18.83 -7.59
C GLN A 270 -23.32 -18.97 -7.21
N ARG A 271 -23.65 -19.50 -6.03
CA ARG A 271 -25.03 -19.50 -5.50
C ARG A 271 -25.37 -18.25 -4.68
N ILE A 272 -24.42 -17.33 -4.46
CA ILE A 272 -24.70 -16.04 -3.80
C ILE A 272 -25.50 -15.13 -4.74
N ASP A 273 -25.30 -15.22 -6.06
CA ASP A 273 -26.13 -14.49 -7.03
C ASP A 273 -27.61 -14.92 -6.99
N ALA A 274 -27.88 -16.20 -6.67
CA ALA A 274 -29.25 -16.70 -6.48
C ALA A 274 -29.88 -16.22 -5.15
N ASN A 275 -29.08 -16.01 -4.10
CA ASN A 275 -29.55 -15.51 -2.81
C ASN A 275 -29.82 -14.00 -2.81
N THR A 276 -29.18 -13.24 -3.72
CA THR A 276 -29.56 -11.84 -3.96
C THR A 276 -30.97 -11.71 -4.53
N GLU A 277 -31.43 -12.69 -5.30
CA GLU A 277 -32.79 -12.72 -5.85
C GLU A 277 -33.83 -12.93 -4.72
N ASP A 278 -33.58 -13.87 -3.81
CA ASP A 278 -34.43 -14.08 -2.62
C ASP A 278 -34.44 -12.87 -1.67
N VAL A 279 -33.32 -12.14 -1.55
CA VAL A 279 -33.25 -10.90 -0.75
C VAL A 279 -34.05 -9.79 -1.43
N VAL A 280 -33.99 -9.68 -2.77
CA VAL A 280 -34.78 -8.72 -3.55
C VAL A 280 -36.28 -9.02 -3.40
N ASP A 281 -36.70 -10.29 -3.51
CA ASP A 281 -38.09 -10.69 -3.34
C ASP A 281 -38.64 -10.40 -1.93
N ASN A 282 -37.82 -10.61 -0.90
CA ASN A 282 -38.19 -10.28 0.48
C ASN A 282 -38.28 -8.77 0.72
N VAL A 283 -37.40 -7.99 0.10
CA VAL A 283 -37.42 -6.51 0.15
C VAL A 283 -38.64 -5.96 -0.60
N GLU A 284 -38.97 -6.50 -1.77
CA GLU A 284 -40.19 -6.14 -2.50
C GLU A 284 -41.46 -6.55 -1.74
N GLY A 285 -41.45 -7.70 -1.07
CA GLY A 285 -42.52 -8.15 -0.18
C GLY A 285 -42.73 -7.18 0.99
N ALA A 286 -41.65 -6.74 1.63
CA ALA A 286 -41.68 -5.74 2.71
C ALA A 286 -42.18 -4.38 2.20
N GLN A 287 -41.77 -3.96 1.01
CA GLN A 287 -42.26 -2.73 0.37
C GLN A 287 -43.76 -2.79 0.08
N LYS A 288 -44.28 -3.92 -0.38
CA LYS A 288 -45.73 -4.13 -0.56
C LYS A 288 -46.51 -4.03 0.75
N GLU A 289 -46.00 -4.60 1.84
CA GLU A 289 -46.65 -4.49 3.15
C GLU A 289 -46.60 -3.07 3.71
N LEU A 290 -45.50 -2.34 3.50
CA LEU A 290 -45.39 -0.92 3.84
C LEU A 290 -46.37 -0.05 3.04
N LEU A 291 -46.57 -0.35 1.75
CA LEU A 291 -47.56 0.33 0.91
C LEU A 291 -49.01 0.03 1.35
N LYS A 292 -49.30 -1.20 1.79
CA LYS A 292 -50.60 -1.55 2.40
C LYS A 292 -50.82 -0.86 3.74
N TYR A 293 -49.78 -0.73 4.55
CA TYR A 293 -49.85 0.03 5.79
C TYR A 293 -50.08 1.52 5.51
N TRP A 294 -49.37 2.08 4.53
CA TRP A 294 -49.53 3.46 4.09
C TRP A 294 -50.93 3.74 3.52
N SER A 295 -51.52 2.81 2.75
CA SER A 295 -52.90 2.97 2.26
C SER A 295 -53.94 2.88 3.38
N ARG A 296 -53.71 2.05 4.40
CA ARG A 296 -54.55 2.03 5.63
C ARG A 296 -54.43 3.30 6.45
N VAL A 297 -53.22 3.86 6.57
CA VAL A 297 -52.97 5.09 7.34
C VAL A 297 -53.50 6.32 6.59
N SER A 298 -53.30 6.42 5.28
CA SER A 298 -53.83 7.50 4.45
C SER A 298 -55.34 7.42 4.22
N GLY A 299 -55.94 6.23 4.28
CA GLY A 299 -57.39 6.04 4.24
C GLY A 299 -58.10 6.43 5.55
N ASN A 300 -57.37 6.59 6.66
CA ASN A 300 -57.95 6.93 7.96
C ASN A 300 -58.22 8.43 8.05
N ARG A 301 -59.36 8.86 7.47
CA ARG A 301 -59.83 10.26 7.44
C ARG A 301 -59.85 10.94 8.81
N TRP A 302 -60.00 10.16 9.90
CA TRP A 302 -60.01 10.68 11.26
C TRP A 302 -58.60 10.98 11.81
N LEU A 303 -57.59 10.18 11.41
CA LEU A 303 -56.19 10.45 11.76
C LEU A 303 -55.67 11.71 11.03
N ILE A 304 -56.05 11.86 9.76
CA ILE A 304 -55.78 13.06 8.96
C ILE A 304 -56.48 14.28 9.58
N ALA A 305 -57.74 14.17 9.99
CA ALA A 305 -58.45 15.26 10.66
C ALA A 305 -57.79 15.67 11.99
N LYS A 306 -57.26 14.71 12.76
CA LYS A 306 -56.48 14.99 13.98
C LYS A 306 -55.15 15.68 13.68
N MET A 307 -54.41 15.23 12.68
CA MET A 307 -53.18 15.90 12.24
C MET A 307 -53.47 17.32 11.75
N PHE A 308 -54.54 17.52 10.98
CA PHE A 308 -54.97 18.85 10.54
C PHE A 308 -55.46 19.74 11.70
N GLY A 309 -56.12 19.17 12.72
CA GLY A 309 -56.51 19.90 13.93
C GLY A 309 -55.32 20.40 14.76
N VAL A 310 -54.25 19.59 14.84
CA VAL A 310 -53.00 19.96 15.51
C VAL A 310 -52.17 20.97 14.69
N LEU A 311 -52.20 20.86 13.36
CA LEU A 311 -51.58 21.84 12.46
C LEU A 311 -52.32 23.18 12.50
N LEU A 312 -53.66 23.19 12.45
CA LEU A 312 -54.45 24.42 12.51
C LEU A 312 -54.35 25.14 13.86
N SER A 313 -54.19 24.41 14.97
CA SER A 313 -53.96 25.02 16.29
C SER A 313 -52.57 25.65 16.40
N ARG A 314 -51.55 25.11 15.73
CA ARG A 314 -50.22 25.71 15.61
C ARG A 314 -50.17 26.87 14.61
N SER A 315 -50.91 26.82 13.51
CA SER A 315 -50.94 27.89 12.50
C SER A 315 -51.62 29.17 12.98
N ARG A 316 -52.56 29.08 13.95
CA ARG A 316 -53.18 30.26 14.55
C ARG A 316 -52.24 31.07 15.46
N LEU A 317 -51.12 30.48 15.89
CA LEU A 317 -50.11 31.14 16.71
C LEU A 317 -49.03 31.86 15.86
N LEU A 318 -48.92 31.53 14.56
CA LEU A 318 -47.93 32.08 13.63
C LEU A 318 -48.48 33.23 12.76
N LEU A 319 -49.78 33.51 12.81
CA LEU A 319 -50.47 34.46 11.94
C LEU A 319 -50.50 35.92 12.49
N VAL A 320 -49.49 36.31 13.28
CA VAL A 320 -49.25 37.70 13.69
C VAL A 320 -47.93 38.27 13.14
N HIS A 321 -47.14 37.48 12.41
CA HIS A 321 -45.98 38.03 11.72
C HIS A 321 -45.82 37.44 10.32
N HIS A 322 -45.67 38.36 9.39
CA HIS A 322 -45.10 38.21 8.05
C HIS A 322 -46.06 37.92 6.89
N HIS A 323 -46.24 38.99 6.11
CA HIS A 323 -46.85 39.06 4.80
C HIS A 323 -45.75 38.83 3.74
N HIS A 324 -46.14 38.20 2.63
CA HIS A 324 -45.41 38.04 1.35
C HIS A 324 -44.11 37.20 1.31
N HIS A 325 -44.18 36.00 0.70
CA HIS A 325 -43.75 35.75 -0.69
C HIS A 325 -43.88 34.25 -1.02
N HIS A 326 -44.57 33.93 -2.12
CA HIS A 326 -44.59 32.59 -2.70
C HIS A 326 -43.29 32.37 -3.50
N HIS A 327 -42.51 31.34 -3.16
CA HIS A 327 -41.46 30.81 -4.02
C HIS A 327 -41.74 29.35 -4.37
N HIS A 328 -41.81 29.08 -5.68
CA HIS A 328 -41.74 27.75 -6.27
C HIS A 328 -40.40 27.10 -5.89
N PHE A 329 -40.43 25.84 -5.45
CA PHE A 329 -39.23 25.02 -5.34
C PHE A 329 -38.83 24.51 -6.75
N PRO A 330 -37.65 24.87 -7.28
CA PRO A 330 -37.15 24.25 -8.49
C PRO A 330 -36.53 22.89 -8.16
N THR A 331 -36.72 21.93 -9.06
CA THR A 331 -35.97 20.67 -9.06
C THR A 331 -34.47 20.94 -9.23
N PRO A 332 -33.57 20.22 -8.52
CA PRO A 332 -32.14 20.40 -8.68
C PRO A 332 -31.74 20.02 -10.11
N ARG A 333 -31.20 20.98 -10.87
CA ARG A 333 -30.65 20.73 -12.20
C ARG A 333 -29.31 20.01 -12.05
N SER A 334 -29.27 18.73 -12.40
CA SER A 334 -28.00 18.04 -12.68
C SER A 334 -27.39 18.65 -13.95
N THR A 335 -26.26 19.34 -13.81
CA THR A 335 -25.51 19.89 -14.95
C THR A 335 -24.29 19.03 -15.22
N MET A 336 -24.14 18.51 -16.44
CA MET A 336 -22.88 17.89 -16.87
C MET A 336 -21.76 18.93 -16.72
N THR A 337 -20.76 18.66 -15.88
CA THR A 337 -19.83 19.71 -15.47
C THR A 337 -18.87 20.11 -16.58
N THR A 338 -19.17 21.24 -17.20
CA THR A 338 -18.24 22.02 -18.05
C THR A 338 -17.51 23.10 -17.24
N LYS A 339 -17.68 23.11 -15.92
CA LYS A 339 -17.09 24.11 -15.03
C LYS A 339 -15.57 23.99 -15.03
N THR A 340 -14.91 25.13 -15.22
CA THR A 340 -13.46 25.28 -15.19
C THR A 340 -13.08 26.41 -14.25
N PHE A 341 -11.85 26.39 -13.76
CA PHE A 341 -11.28 27.45 -12.93
C PHE A 341 -10.03 28.03 -13.60
N PRO A 342 -9.79 29.34 -13.52
CA PRO A 342 -8.57 29.94 -14.06
C PRO A 342 -7.38 29.65 -13.15
N LEU A 343 -6.24 29.28 -13.74
CA LEU A 343 -4.95 29.23 -13.08
C LEU A 343 -4.22 30.57 -13.23
N ASN A 344 -3.24 30.84 -12.37
CA ASN A 344 -2.38 32.04 -12.47
C ASN A 344 -1.54 32.10 -13.77
N THR A 345 -1.40 30.97 -14.47
CA THR A 345 -0.76 30.89 -15.80
C THR A 345 -1.66 31.36 -16.94
N GLY A 346 -2.94 31.62 -16.67
CA GLY A 346 -3.96 31.93 -17.68
C GLY A 346 -4.61 30.69 -18.31
N GLN A 347 -4.15 29.48 -17.98
CA GLN A 347 -4.81 28.23 -18.38
C GLN A 347 -6.07 27.98 -17.54
N SER A 348 -7.05 27.27 -18.12
CA SER A 348 -8.24 26.83 -17.40
C SER A 348 -8.12 25.35 -16.99
N ILE A 349 -8.34 25.04 -15.72
CA ILE A 349 -8.36 23.68 -15.19
C ILE A 349 -9.82 23.21 -15.01
N PRO A 350 -10.19 22.00 -15.45
CA PRO A 350 -11.51 21.44 -15.16
C PRO A 350 -11.77 21.31 -13.64
N ALA A 351 -13.01 21.55 -13.23
CA ALA A 351 -13.40 21.44 -11.82
C ALA A 351 -13.40 19.98 -11.31
N LEU A 352 -13.59 19.01 -12.20
CA LEU A 352 -13.59 17.59 -11.89
C LEU A 352 -12.53 16.87 -12.71
N GLY A 353 -11.77 16.00 -12.05
CA GLY A 353 -10.79 15.13 -12.68
C GLY A 353 -10.90 13.69 -12.22
N LEU A 354 -10.37 12.78 -13.03
CA LEU A 354 -10.22 11.37 -12.68
C LEU A 354 -8.85 11.16 -12.01
N GLY A 355 -8.84 10.69 -10.76
CA GLY A 355 -7.63 10.24 -10.10
C GLY A 355 -7.27 8.80 -10.51
N THR A 356 -5.98 8.50 -10.73
CA THR A 356 -5.55 7.15 -11.12
C THR A 356 -4.81 6.37 -10.04
N TRP A 357 -4.64 6.92 -8.83
CA TRP A 357 -3.92 6.24 -7.75
C TRP A 357 -4.62 4.95 -7.26
N GLN A 358 -3.83 3.90 -7.02
CA GLN A 358 -4.27 2.58 -6.54
C GLN A 358 -5.38 1.93 -7.38
N SER A 359 -5.40 2.17 -8.68
CA SER A 359 -6.15 1.34 -9.61
C SER A 359 -5.37 0.06 -9.88
N PRO A 360 -5.99 -1.13 -9.77
CA PRO A 360 -5.29 -2.39 -10.04
C PRO A 360 -4.72 -2.44 -11.45
N PRO A 361 -3.58 -3.12 -11.67
CA PRO A 361 -3.05 -3.33 -13.01
C PRO A 361 -4.09 -3.94 -13.94
N GLY A 362 -4.18 -3.43 -15.16
CA GLY A 362 -5.13 -3.85 -16.19
C GLY A 362 -6.52 -3.21 -16.11
N GLN A 363 -6.83 -2.45 -15.05
CA GLN A 363 -8.13 -1.75 -14.93
C GLN A 363 -8.04 -0.26 -15.26
N VAL A 364 -6.85 0.33 -15.22
CA VAL A 364 -6.67 1.79 -15.39
C VAL A 364 -7.03 2.20 -16.80
N LYS A 365 -6.55 1.43 -17.79
CA LYS A 365 -6.83 1.70 -19.21
C LYS A 365 -8.33 1.83 -19.45
N THR A 366 -9.10 0.83 -19.03
CA THR A 366 -10.57 0.81 -19.21
C THR A 366 -11.25 1.97 -18.49
N ALA A 367 -10.83 2.26 -17.25
CA ALA A 367 -11.40 3.36 -16.47
C ALA A 367 -11.14 4.74 -17.09
N VAL A 368 -9.91 4.98 -17.58
CA VAL A 368 -9.53 6.23 -18.23
C VAL A 368 -10.27 6.38 -19.56
N LEU A 369 -10.28 5.34 -20.40
CA LEU A 369 -11.00 5.38 -21.68
C LEU A 369 -12.49 5.63 -21.48
N HIS A 370 -13.11 4.96 -20.50
CA HIS A 370 -14.51 5.21 -20.13
C HIS A 370 -14.71 6.65 -19.67
N ALA A 371 -13.87 7.17 -18.77
CA ALA A 371 -13.98 8.55 -18.31
C ALA A 371 -13.87 9.57 -19.45
N LEU A 372 -12.95 9.38 -20.40
CA LEU A 372 -12.80 10.24 -21.57
C LEU A 372 -14.05 10.23 -22.47
N LYS A 373 -14.60 9.03 -22.73
CA LYS A 373 -15.86 8.83 -23.48
C LYS A 373 -17.04 9.46 -22.74
N SER A 374 -17.06 9.37 -21.41
CA SER A 374 -18.03 10.01 -20.54
C SER A 374 -17.78 11.51 -20.34
N GLY A 375 -16.81 12.13 -21.01
CA GLY A 375 -16.66 13.59 -21.02
C GLY A 375 -15.70 14.18 -19.97
N TYR A 376 -14.95 13.36 -19.23
CA TYR A 376 -13.85 13.87 -18.41
C TYR A 376 -12.77 14.49 -19.30
N ARG A 377 -12.21 15.59 -18.84
CA ARG A 377 -11.12 16.31 -19.54
C ARG A 377 -9.90 16.56 -18.65
N LEU A 378 -9.89 16.08 -17.41
CA LEU A 378 -8.74 16.13 -16.51
C LEU A 378 -8.41 14.72 -16.03
N ILE A 379 -7.18 14.28 -16.28
CA ILE A 379 -6.65 13.00 -15.79
C ILE A 379 -5.45 13.29 -14.88
N ASP A 380 -5.53 12.87 -13.62
CA ASP A 380 -4.46 13.04 -12.64
C ASP A 380 -3.63 11.75 -12.51
N CYS A 381 -2.36 11.84 -12.86
CA CYS A 381 -1.38 10.77 -12.84
C CYS A 381 -0.20 11.13 -11.93
N ALA A 382 0.70 10.17 -11.70
CA ALA A 382 2.01 10.42 -11.11
C ALA A 382 2.96 9.26 -11.41
N TYR A 383 4.26 9.55 -11.46
CA TYR A 383 5.28 8.52 -11.67
C TYR A 383 5.19 7.36 -10.67
N CYS A 384 4.94 7.66 -9.39
CA CYS A 384 4.91 6.64 -8.34
C CYS A 384 3.66 5.74 -8.36
N TYR A 385 2.64 6.09 -9.14
CA TYR A 385 1.41 5.29 -9.24
C TYR A 385 1.61 4.04 -10.10
N ASP A 386 2.64 4.06 -10.95
CA ASP A 386 3.06 2.92 -11.77
C ASP A 386 1.95 2.37 -12.65
N ASN A 387 1.22 3.31 -13.23
CA ASN A 387 0.15 3.05 -14.20
C ASN A 387 0.08 4.11 -15.30
N GLU A 388 1.10 4.96 -15.43
CA GLU A 388 1.18 5.98 -16.48
C GLU A 388 1.24 5.35 -17.89
N ASP A 389 1.78 4.14 -18.00
CA ASP A 389 1.79 3.32 -19.22
C ASP A 389 0.38 2.85 -19.61
N GLU A 390 -0.43 2.39 -18.66
CA GLU A 390 -1.83 2.03 -18.92
C GLU A 390 -2.68 3.26 -19.27
N VAL A 391 -2.43 4.39 -18.60
CA VAL A 391 -3.07 5.67 -18.95
C VAL A 391 -2.66 6.08 -20.37
N GLY A 392 -1.37 5.98 -20.71
CA GLY A 392 -0.87 6.30 -22.04
C GLY A 392 -1.50 5.45 -23.13
N ALA A 393 -1.68 4.14 -22.88
CA ALA A 393 -2.39 3.25 -23.80
C ALA A 393 -3.87 3.66 -24.00
N ALA A 394 -4.56 4.09 -22.93
CA ALA A 394 -5.92 4.60 -23.04
C ALA A 394 -6.00 5.94 -23.78
N LEU A 395 -5.04 6.84 -23.56
CA LEU A 395 -4.95 8.12 -24.28
C LEU A 395 -4.71 7.89 -25.77
N ALA A 396 -3.77 7.01 -26.14
CA ALA A 396 -3.48 6.67 -27.53
C ALA A 396 -4.71 6.10 -28.24
N GLU A 397 -5.46 5.21 -27.58
CA GLU A 397 -6.71 4.66 -28.10
C GLU A 397 -7.79 5.73 -28.25
N ALA A 398 -7.98 6.59 -27.24
CA ALA A 398 -8.96 7.69 -27.29
C ALA A 398 -8.65 8.71 -28.41
N PHE A 399 -7.36 8.98 -28.67
CA PHE A 399 -6.92 9.83 -29.77
C PHE A 399 -7.14 9.16 -31.13
N ALA A 400 -6.84 7.86 -31.24
CA ALA A 400 -7.04 7.10 -32.48
C ALA A 400 -8.52 6.96 -32.86
N GLU A 401 -9.39 6.76 -31.86
CA GLU A 401 -10.85 6.73 -32.05
C GLU A 401 -11.46 8.13 -32.29
N GLY A 402 -10.69 9.21 -32.08
CA GLY A 402 -11.18 10.59 -32.23
C GLY A 402 -12.15 11.02 -31.12
N VAL A 403 -12.11 10.39 -29.95
CA VAL A 403 -12.96 10.73 -28.79
C VAL A 403 -12.61 12.11 -28.23
N VAL A 404 -11.32 12.46 -28.23
CA VAL A 404 -10.77 13.73 -27.72
C VAL A 404 -9.52 14.11 -28.48
N LYS A 405 -9.21 15.41 -28.52
CA LYS A 405 -7.90 15.90 -28.98
C LYS A 405 -6.95 16.16 -27.81
N ARG A 406 -5.64 16.15 -28.05
CA ARG A 406 -4.65 16.37 -26.97
C ARG A 406 -4.85 17.74 -26.31
N GLU A 407 -5.10 18.79 -27.09
CA GLU A 407 -5.32 20.16 -26.59
C GLU A 407 -6.61 20.35 -25.79
N GLU A 408 -7.53 19.39 -25.81
CA GLU A 408 -8.77 19.41 -25.01
C GLU A 408 -8.58 18.74 -23.64
N LEU A 409 -7.47 18.03 -23.44
CA LEU A 409 -7.18 17.32 -22.19
C LEU A 409 -6.23 18.11 -21.31
N PHE A 410 -6.51 18.06 -20.02
CA PHE A 410 -5.68 18.57 -18.95
C PHE A 410 -5.02 17.38 -18.24
N ILE A 411 -3.77 17.07 -18.60
CA ILE A 411 -3.02 15.96 -18.02
C ILE A 411 -2.12 16.46 -16.91
N VAL A 412 -2.25 15.86 -15.72
CA VAL A 412 -1.39 16.13 -14.56
C VAL A 412 -0.45 14.95 -14.34
N SER A 413 0.84 15.21 -14.16
CA SER A 413 1.78 14.23 -13.59
C SER A 413 2.63 14.87 -12.49
N LYS A 414 3.40 14.06 -11.76
CA LYS A 414 4.12 14.48 -10.56
C LYS A 414 5.51 13.88 -10.51
N VAL A 415 6.52 14.71 -10.24
CA VAL A 415 7.87 14.23 -9.93
C VAL A 415 7.87 13.57 -8.56
N TRP A 416 8.31 12.32 -8.53
CA TRP A 416 8.41 11.55 -7.29
C TRP A 416 9.68 11.88 -6.50
N ALA A 417 9.65 11.60 -5.20
CA ALA A 417 10.70 11.89 -4.23
C ALA A 417 12.11 11.38 -4.60
N THR A 418 12.25 10.33 -5.42
CA THR A 418 13.56 9.81 -5.90
C THR A 418 14.12 10.57 -7.11
N TYR A 419 13.35 11.49 -7.67
CA TYR A 419 13.68 12.29 -8.87
C TYR A 419 13.70 13.79 -8.60
N THR A 420 13.53 14.24 -7.35
CA THR A 420 13.46 15.68 -7.02
C THR A 420 14.79 16.42 -7.22
N THR A 421 15.92 15.71 -7.33
CA THR A 421 17.22 16.27 -7.76
C THR A 421 17.45 16.22 -9.28
N ARG A 422 16.60 15.51 -10.02
CA ARG A 422 16.70 15.25 -11.47
C ARG A 422 15.32 15.42 -12.12
N VAL A 423 14.72 16.58 -11.88
CA VAL A 423 13.30 16.82 -12.19
C VAL A 423 12.99 16.62 -13.67
N GLU A 424 13.87 17.09 -14.56
CA GLU A 424 13.70 16.94 -16.01
C GLU A 424 13.64 15.47 -16.44
N LEU A 425 14.53 14.62 -15.90
CA LEU A 425 14.49 13.18 -16.14
C LEU A 425 13.19 12.54 -15.64
N GLY A 426 12.70 12.99 -14.48
CA GLY A 426 11.40 12.55 -13.94
C GLY A 426 10.25 12.88 -14.88
N LEU A 427 10.24 14.10 -15.43
CA LEU A 427 9.25 14.52 -16.43
C LEU A 427 9.35 13.67 -17.71
N GLU A 428 10.55 13.47 -18.24
CA GLU A 428 10.76 12.68 -19.46
C GLU A 428 10.30 11.24 -19.31
N LYS A 429 10.53 10.62 -18.15
CA LYS A 429 10.01 9.29 -17.84
C LYS A 429 8.48 9.24 -17.87
N SER A 430 7.82 10.21 -17.23
CA SER A 430 6.36 10.28 -17.24
C SER A 430 5.80 10.54 -18.64
N LEU A 431 6.41 11.44 -19.42
CA LEU A 431 6.02 11.68 -20.82
C LEU A 431 6.18 10.42 -21.69
N GLY A 432 7.29 9.69 -21.50
CA GLY A 432 7.55 8.44 -22.20
C GLY A 432 6.52 7.35 -21.87
N LYS A 433 6.13 7.22 -20.60
CA LYS A 433 5.08 6.27 -20.18
C LYS A 433 3.69 6.68 -20.69
N LEU A 434 3.34 7.96 -20.57
CA LEU A 434 2.05 8.50 -21.03
C LEU A 434 1.94 8.56 -22.56
N GLY A 435 3.05 8.54 -23.29
CA GLY A 435 3.06 8.65 -24.75
C GLY A 435 2.61 10.02 -25.27
N VAL A 436 2.81 11.09 -24.49
CA VAL A 436 2.41 12.46 -24.85
C VAL A 436 3.63 13.40 -24.94
N GLY A 437 3.56 14.41 -25.81
CA GLY A 437 4.65 15.38 -25.98
C GLY A 437 4.77 16.43 -24.87
N TYR A 438 3.72 16.65 -24.08
CA TYR A 438 3.71 17.57 -22.94
C TYR A 438 2.64 17.16 -21.92
N VAL A 439 2.79 17.65 -20.68
CA VAL A 439 1.75 17.66 -19.64
C VAL A 439 1.26 19.09 -19.39
N ASP A 440 0.00 19.24 -19.00
CA ASP A 440 -0.59 20.55 -18.71
C ASP A 440 -0.12 21.07 -17.36
N LEU A 441 0.04 20.17 -16.39
CA LEU A 441 0.52 20.50 -15.05
C LEU A 441 1.50 19.43 -14.55
N PHE A 442 2.67 19.88 -14.08
CA PHE A 442 3.65 19.01 -13.44
C PHE A 442 3.87 19.43 -11.98
N LEU A 443 3.71 18.49 -11.04
CA LEU A 443 3.73 18.79 -9.61
C LEU A 443 4.95 18.19 -8.90
N VAL A 444 5.49 18.90 -7.92
CA VAL A 444 6.33 18.28 -6.88
C VAL A 444 5.42 17.44 -5.98
N HIS A 445 5.57 16.11 -5.98
CA HIS A 445 4.63 15.24 -5.27
C HIS A 445 4.71 15.37 -3.74
N TRP A 446 5.92 15.46 -3.19
CA TRP A 446 6.18 15.69 -1.76
C TRP A 446 7.43 16.57 -1.61
N PRO A 447 7.50 17.47 -0.61
CA PRO A 447 8.65 18.35 -0.40
C PRO A 447 9.82 17.64 0.33
N LEU A 448 10.27 16.50 -0.21
CA LEU A 448 11.41 15.75 0.32
C LEU A 448 12.24 15.08 -0.78
N LEU A 449 13.39 14.55 -0.40
CA LEU A 449 14.26 13.73 -1.24
C LEU A 449 14.42 12.33 -0.64
N MET A 450 14.07 11.31 -1.44
CA MET A 450 14.46 9.92 -1.18
C MET A 450 15.77 9.62 -1.90
N ASN A 451 16.58 8.70 -1.36
CA ASN A 451 17.86 8.33 -1.96
C ASN A 451 17.70 7.87 -3.43
N PRO A 452 18.21 8.65 -4.41
CA PRO A 452 18.07 8.30 -5.83
C PRO A 452 18.87 7.05 -6.23
N GLU A 453 19.87 6.68 -5.43
CA GLU A 453 20.75 5.52 -5.62
C GLU A 453 20.39 4.37 -4.66
N GLY A 454 19.19 4.42 -4.06
CA GLY A 454 18.71 3.40 -3.15
C GLY A 454 18.40 2.06 -3.82
N ASN A 455 17.93 1.10 -3.01
CA ASN A 455 17.64 -0.27 -3.45
C ASN A 455 16.36 -0.43 -4.30
N ASP A 456 15.57 0.62 -4.47
CA ASP A 456 14.35 0.64 -5.26
C ASP A 456 14.15 2.02 -5.91
N ASP A 457 13.65 2.04 -7.15
CA ASP A 457 13.47 3.27 -7.94
C ASP A 457 12.40 4.21 -7.37
N ARG A 458 11.40 3.68 -6.66
CA ARG A 458 10.27 4.45 -6.10
C ARG A 458 10.31 4.49 -4.59
N PHE A 459 10.60 3.38 -3.93
CA PHE A 459 10.49 3.27 -2.47
C PHE A 459 11.77 2.72 -1.86
N PRO A 460 12.90 3.43 -1.96
CA PRO A 460 14.14 2.99 -1.37
C PRO A 460 14.01 2.90 0.16
N LYS A 461 14.61 1.85 0.72
CA LYS A 461 14.54 1.54 2.15
C LYS A 461 15.91 1.26 2.73
N LEU A 462 16.10 1.71 3.97
CA LEU A 462 17.24 1.35 4.81
C LEU A 462 17.12 -0.10 5.30
N PRO A 463 18.21 -0.72 5.79
CA PRO A 463 18.18 -2.09 6.34
C PRO A 463 17.19 -2.29 7.50
N ASN A 464 16.80 -1.23 8.20
CA ASN A 464 15.81 -1.26 9.28
C ASN A 464 14.35 -1.26 8.78
N GLY A 465 14.12 -1.16 7.47
CA GLY A 465 12.79 -1.13 6.84
C GLY A 465 12.18 0.27 6.67
N GLU A 466 12.78 1.32 7.23
CA GLU A 466 12.36 2.72 7.05
C GLU A 466 12.69 3.23 5.65
N ARG A 467 12.07 4.35 5.24
CA ARG A 467 12.39 4.98 3.96
C ARG A 467 13.77 5.61 4.02
N ASP A 468 14.52 5.45 2.94
CA ASP A 468 15.84 6.07 2.79
C ASP A 468 15.67 7.54 2.37
N ILE A 469 15.53 8.42 3.37
CA ILE A 469 15.30 9.87 3.19
C ILE A 469 16.61 10.63 3.37
N ILE A 470 16.88 11.58 2.46
CA ILE A 470 18.00 12.50 2.55
C ILE A 470 17.51 13.82 3.18
N HIS A 471 17.71 13.96 4.49
CA HIS A 471 17.23 15.11 5.27
C HIS A 471 18.00 16.42 5.03
N SER A 472 19.21 16.37 4.46
CA SER A 472 20.00 17.56 4.15
C SER A 472 19.47 18.35 2.95
N HIS A 473 18.51 17.80 2.21
CA HIS A 473 17.99 18.42 1.00
C HIS A 473 16.95 19.51 1.31
N ASN A 474 17.07 20.65 0.63
CA ASN A 474 16.13 21.75 0.72
C ASN A 474 15.08 21.67 -0.40
N HIS A 475 13.79 21.64 -0.05
CA HIS A 475 12.69 21.57 -1.02
C HIS A 475 12.66 22.76 -1.99
N VAL A 476 13.19 23.92 -1.61
CA VAL A 476 13.31 25.09 -2.48
C VAL A 476 14.20 24.82 -3.69
N ASP A 477 15.22 23.95 -3.55
CA ASP A 477 16.10 23.60 -4.66
C ASP A 477 15.39 22.70 -5.69
N ILE A 478 14.38 21.91 -5.27
CA ILE A 478 13.48 21.19 -6.17
C ILE A 478 12.73 22.20 -7.05
N TRP A 479 12.18 23.25 -6.43
CA TRP A 479 11.41 24.25 -7.15
C TRP A 479 12.23 25.00 -8.20
N LYS A 480 13.47 25.37 -7.89
CA LYS A 480 14.39 25.98 -8.88
C LYS A 480 14.62 25.09 -10.11
N GLN A 481 14.52 23.76 -9.97
CA GLN A 481 14.55 22.86 -11.12
C GLN A 481 13.21 22.84 -11.86
N MET A 482 12.09 22.82 -11.12
CA MET A 482 10.74 22.89 -11.71
C MET A 482 10.55 24.14 -12.57
N GLU A 483 11.08 25.30 -12.14
CA GLU A 483 10.98 26.58 -12.86
C GLU A 483 11.61 26.57 -14.26
N LYS A 484 12.51 25.62 -14.53
CA LYS A 484 13.13 25.46 -15.86
C LYS A 484 12.23 24.71 -16.84
N LEU A 485 11.29 23.90 -16.34
CA LEU A 485 10.48 23.02 -17.19
C LEU A 485 9.54 23.77 -18.14
N PRO A 486 8.84 24.87 -17.75
CA PRO A 486 7.98 25.59 -18.67
C PRO A 486 8.67 26.05 -19.94
N ALA A 487 9.94 26.48 -19.84
CA ALA A 487 10.73 26.92 -20.98
C ALA A 487 11.02 25.80 -22.00
N THR A 488 10.98 24.53 -21.58
CA THR A 488 11.14 23.38 -22.49
C THR A 488 9.88 23.08 -23.31
N GLY A 489 8.73 23.66 -22.94
CA GLY A 489 7.43 23.37 -23.55
C GLY A 489 6.81 22.02 -23.17
N LYS A 490 7.55 21.15 -22.46
CA LYS A 490 7.13 19.81 -22.02
C LYS A 490 6.18 19.83 -20.82
N ALA A 491 6.16 20.90 -20.03
CA ALA A 491 5.17 21.17 -18.98
C ALA A 491 4.61 22.58 -19.18
N LYS A 492 3.28 22.75 -19.24
CA LYS A 492 2.68 24.08 -19.45
C LYS A 492 2.59 24.90 -18.17
N ALA A 493 2.23 24.24 -17.07
CA ALA A 493 2.24 24.79 -15.72
C ALA A 493 3.02 23.88 -14.77
N ILE A 494 3.52 24.48 -13.70
CA ILE A 494 4.18 23.77 -12.60
C ILE A 494 3.49 24.09 -11.28
N GLY A 495 3.50 23.13 -10.36
CA GLY A 495 2.88 23.28 -9.06
C GLY A 495 3.47 22.35 -8.02
N VAL A 496 2.82 22.29 -6.87
CA VAL A 496 3.24 21.49 -5.73
C VAL A 496 2.10 20.60 -5.24
N SER A 497 2.43 19.58 -4.46
CA SER A 497 1.48 18.67 -3.81
C SER A 497 1.98 18.41 -2.39
N ASN A 498 1.04 18.36 -1.44
CA ASN A 498 1.33 18.15 -0.01
C ASN A 498 2.18 19.25 0.65
N TYR A 499 2.09 20.49 0.17
CA TYR A 499 2.76 21.62 0.82
C TYR A 499 1.83 22.23 1.86
N SER A 500 2.29 22.25 3.11
CA SER A 500 1.64 22.97 4.21
C SER A 500 1.90 24.47 4.12
N LYS A 501 1.20 25.25 4.96
CA LYS A 501 1.43 26.69 5.11
C LYS A 501 2.91 27.01 5.36
N ARG A 502 3.56 26.27 6.26
CA ARG A 502 5.00 26.41 6.58
C ARG A 502 5.88 26.24 5.35
N TYR A 503 5.63 25.21 4.54
CA TYR A 503 6.43 24.93 3.35
C TYR A 503 6.18 25.96 2.23
N LEU A 504 4.94 26.42 2.06
CA LEU A 504 4.61 27.49 1.12
C LEU A 504 5.28 28.81 1.50
N GLU A 505 5.24 29.19 2.79
CA GLU A 505 5.89 30.41 3.29
C GLU A 505 7.41 30.38 3.11
N GLN A 506 8.04 29.20 3.18
CA GLN A 506 9.45 29.03 2.85
C GLN A 506 9.72 29.10 1.35
N LEU A 507 8.81 28.58 0.52
CA LEU A 507 9.01 28.50 -0.93
C LEU A 507 8.83 29.85 -1.63
N LEU A 508 7.72 30.53 -1.33
CA LEU A 508 7.27 31.71 -2.08
C LEU A 508 8.28 32.85 -2.18
N PRO A 509 9.08 33.19 -1.15
CA PRO A 509 10.12 34.22 -1.26
C PRO A 509 11.23 33.90 -2.27
N HIS A 510 11.39 32.62 -2.63
CA HIS A 510 12.43 32.14 -3.54
C HIS A 510 11.88 31.71 -4.90
N ALA A 511 10.55 31.70 -5.06
CA ALA A 511 9.88 31.32 -6.29
C ALA A 511 9.80 32.51 -7.25
N THR A 512 10.47 32.38 -8.39
CA THR A 512 10.32 33.29 -9.54
C THR A 512 8.98 33.04 -10.23
N ILE A 513 8.62 31.77 -10.39
CA ILE A 513 7.31 31.34 -10.89
C ILE A 513 6.49 30.89 -9.68
N VAL A 514 5.36 31.55 -9.43
CA VAL A 514 4.44 31.14 -8.36
C VAL A 514 3.79 29.80 -8.74
N PRO A 515 3.74 28.80 -7.84
CA PRO A 515 3.07 27.53 -8.12
C PRO A 515 1.65 27.73 -8.63
N ALA A 516 1.27 27.09 -9.74
CA ALA A 516 -0.08 27.23 -10.30
C ALA A 516 -1.12 26.49 -9.46
N VAL A 517 -0.73 25.36 -8.87
CA VAL A 517 -1.60 24.49 -8.09
C VAL A 517 -0.86 23.99 -6.84
N ASN A 518 -1.58 23.89 -5.72
CA ASN A 518 -1.21 23.05 -4.58
C ASN A 518 -2.24 21.92 -4.44
N GLN A 519 -1.80 20.68 -4.69
CA GLN A 519 -2.66 19.50 -4.58
C GLN A 519 -2.59 18.91 -3.17
N ILE A 520 -3.70 18.88 -2.43
CA ILE A 520 -3.74 18.47 -1.02
C ILE A 520 -4.93 17.55 -0.72
N GLU A 521 -4.83 16.76 0.35
CA GLU A 521 -5.97 16.06 0.91
C GLU A 521 -6.99 17.08 1.38
N ASN A 522 -8.19 17.11 0.80
CA ASN A 522 -9.18 18.08 1.20
C ASN A 522 -10.57 17.48 1.12
N HIS A 523 -11.33 17.63 2.20
CA HIS A 523 -12.70 17.16 2.34
C HIS A 523 -13.30 17.77 3.63
N PRO A 524 -14.60 17.66 3.90
CA PRO A 524 -15.21 18.29 5.08
C PRO A 524 -14.58 17.90 6.43
N ALA A 525 -14.04 16.68 6.56
CA ALA A 525 -13.33 16.27 7.79
C ALA A 525 -11.87 16.78 7.90
N LEU A 526 -11.33 17.41 6.85
CA LEU A 526 -9.99 17.98 6.78
C LEU A 526 -10.02 19.22 5.86
N PRO A 527 -10.61 20.34 6.32
CA PRO A 527 -10.83 21.51 5.48
C PRO A 527 -9.53 22.25 5.10
N GLN A 528 -8.48 22.13 5.92
CA GLN A 528 -7.17 22.78 5.76
C GLN A 528 -7.27 24.29 5.43
N GLN A 529 -8.13 25.02 6.14
CA GLN A 529 -8.52 26.38 5.77
C GLN A 529 -7.35 27.35 5.68
N GLU A 530 -6.36 27.24 6.58
CA GLU A 530 -5.15 28.09 6.55
C GLU A 530 -4.33 27.96 5.26
N ILE A 531 -4.31 26.76 4.66
CA ILE A 531 -3.60 26.49 3.41
C ILE A 531 -4.42 27.04 2.26
N VAL A 532 -5.75 26.83 2.29
CA VAL A 532 -6.67 27.32 1.27
C VAL A 532 -6.64 28.84 1.19
N ASP A 533 -6.67 29.53 2.34
CA ASP A 533 -6.63 30.99 2.41
C ASP A 533 -5.31 31.56 1.88
N LEU A 534 -4.17 30.98 2.28
CA LEU A 534 -2.86 31.39 1.79
C LEU A 534 -2.74 31.16 0.27
N CYS A 535 -3.16 29.99 -0.21
CA CYS A 535 -3.15 29.68 -1.64
C CYS A 535 -4.01 30.67 -2.42
N LYS A 536 -5.21 30.99 -1.94
CA LYS A 536 -6.10 31.98 -2.55
C LYS A 536 -5.48 33.38 -2.60
N GLU A 537 -4.84 33.83 -1.51
CA GLU A 537 -4.15 35.12 -1.46
C GLU A 537 -3.02 35.21 -2.51
N LYS A 538 -2.29 34.11 -2.73
CA LYS A 538 -1.15 34.05 -3.66
C LYS A 538 -1.53 33.63 -5.08
N GLY A 539 -2.82 33.42 -5.37
CA GLY A 539 -3.29 32.97 -6.68
C GLY A 539 -2.90 31.53 -7.02
N ILE A 540 -2.67 30.68 -6.02
CA ILE A 540 -2.39 29.25 -6.16
C ILE A 540 -3.72 28.50 -6.10
N HIS A 541 -4.02 27.71 -7.12
CA HIS A 541 -5.27 26.95 -7.16
C HIS A 541 -5.20 25.69 -6.28
N ILE A 542 -6.29 25.34 -5.62
CA ILE A 542 -6.37 24.11 -4.80
C ILE A 542 -6.94 22.97 -5.65
N MET A 543 -6.21 21.86 -5.67
CA MET A 543 -6.70 20.60 -6.21
C MET A 543 -6.83 19.56 -5.08
N ALA A 544 -8.06 19.14 -4.81
CA ALA A 544 -8.40 18.23 -3.74
C ALA A 544 -8.25 16.76 -4.17
N TYR A 545 -7.35 16.03 -3.51
CA TYR A 545 -7.29 14.58 -3.61
C TYR A 545 -7.96 13.91 -2.40
N SER A 546 -8.29 12.62 -2.54
CA SER A 546 -9.02 11.83 -1.53
C SER A 546 -10.31 12.48 -1.01
N PRO A 547 -11.16 13.08 -1.87
CA PRO A 547 -12.36 13.81 -1.42
C PRO A 547 -13.38 12.92 -0.69
N LEU A 548 -13.29 11.60 -0.87
CA LEU A 548 -14.17 10.61 -0.26
C LEU A 548 -13.60 10.00 1.04
N GLY A 549 -12.40 10.41 1.47
CA GLY A 549 -11.70 9.82 2.62
C GLY A 549 -10.84 8.59 2.29
N SER A 550 -10.33 8.50 1.06
CA SER A 550 -9.50 7.39 0.57
C SER A 550 -10.21 6.02 0.60
N THR A 551 -9.59 5.00 1.18
CA THR A 551 -10.03 3.60 1.05
C THR A 551 -11.30 3.35 1.85
N GLY A 552 -12.33 2.81 1.20
CA GLY A 552 -13.59 2.44 1.85
C GLY A 552 -14.58 3.60 2.04
N GLY A 553 -14.23 4.84 1.66
CA GLY A 553 -15.15 5.97 1.70
C GLY A 553 -15.71 6.30 3.10
N PRO A 554 -14.87 6.45 4.14
CA PRO A 554 -15.32 6.65 5.52
C PRO A 554 -16.18 7.92 5.72
N LEU A 555 -16.09 8.88 4.80
CA LEU A 555 -16.88 10.11 4.86
C LEU A 555 -18.34 9.93 4.41
N PHE A 556 -18.70 8.79 3.84
CA PHE A 556 -20.08 8.52 3.41
C PHE A 556 -21.06 8.43 4.58
N THR A 557 -20.59 8.18 5.79
CA THR A 557 -21.41 8.03 7.01
C THR A 557 -21.43 9.28 7.88
N ALA A 558 -20.78 10.37 7.45
CA ALA A 558 -20.80 11.62 8.20
C ALA A 558 -22.22 12.21 8.19
N GLU A 559 -22.80 12.43 9.38
CA GLU A 559 -24.17 12.94 9.57
C GLU A 559 -24.55 14.11 8.64
N PRO A 560 -23.77 15.20 8.51
CA PRO A 560 -24.15 16.31 7.61
C PRO A 560 -24.09 15.92 6.13
N VAL A 561 -23.20 15.01 5.74
CA VAL A 561 -23.10 14.53 4.36
C VAL A 561 -24.32 13.67 4.03
N VAL A 562 -24.73 12.79 4.95
CA VAL A 562 -25.94 11.96 4.79
C VAL A 562 -27.19 12.84 4.75
N ALA A 563 -27.31 13.84 5.63
CA ALA A 563 -28.46 14.74 5.66
C ALA A 563 -28.62 15.52 4.33
N ILE A 564 -27.51 16.02 3.76
CA ILE A 564 -27.54 16.70 2.46
C ILE A 564 -27.83 15.72 1.33
N ALA A 565 -27.26 14.51 1.37
CA ALA A 565 -27.51 13.46 0.41
C ALA A 565 -29.00 13.07 0.36
N GLU A 566 -29.63 12.89 1.52
CA GLU A 566 -31.07 12.63 1.67
C GLU A 566 -31.92 13.81 1.20
N LYS A 567 -31.55 15.05 1.57
CA LYS A 567 -32.25 16.28 1.14
C LYS A 567 -32.34 16.38 -0.39
N HIS A 568 -31.26 16.01 -1.09
CA HIS A 568 -31.18 16.12 -2.55
C HIS A 568 -31.47 14.83 -3.31
N GLY A 569 -31.67 13.70 -2.60
CA GLY A 569 -31.91 12.40 -3.22
C GLY A 569 -30.73 11.87 -4.03
N VAL A 570 -29.50 12.13 -3.58
CA VAL A 570 -28.25 11.76 -4.27
C VAL A 570 -27.34 10.91 -3.39
N ALA A 571 -26.34 10.24 -3.97
CA ALA A 571 -25.35 9.52 -3.20
C ALA A 571 -24.44 10.48 -2.39
N PRO A 572 -23.98 10.08 -1.18
CA PRO A 572 -23.03 10.85 -0.37
C PRO A 572 -21.75 11.26 -1.12
N ALA A 573 -21.28 10.42 -2.05
CA ALA A 573 -20.13 10.72 -2.88
C ALA A 573 -20.33 12.02 -3.69
N LYS A 574 -21.53 12.23 -4.25
CA LYS A 574 -21.84 13.43 -5.03
C LYS A 574 -21.77 14.69 -4.17
N VAL A 575 -22.25 14.64 -2.92
CA VAL A 575 -22.14 15.76 -1.96
C VAL A 575 -20.68 16.09 -1.67
N LEU A 576 -19.86 15.07 -1.39
CA LEU A 576 -18.44 15.24 -1.06
C LEU A 576 -17.64 15.81 -2.24
N LEU A 577 -17.92 15.37 -3.47
CA LEU A 577 -17.28 15.96 -4.65
C LEU A 577 -17.74 17.41 -4.87
N SER A 578 -19.02 17.68 -4.65
CA SER A 578 -19.65 18.99 -4.87
C SER A 578 -19.21 20.05 -3.86
N TYR A 579 -18.78 19.65 -2.66
CA TYR A 579 -18.22 20.53 -1.63
C TYR A 579 -17.08 21.42 -2.14
N HIS A 580 -16.30 20.94 -3.12
CA HIS A 580 -15.15 21.68 -3.67
C HIS A 580 -15.54 22.79 -4.64
N ILE A 581 -16.72 22.71 -5.24
CA ILE A 581 -17.20 23.65 -6.26
C ILE A 581 -17.42 25.08 -5.72
N PRO A 582 -18.16 25.31 -4.62
CA PRO A 582 -18.29 26.65 -4.05
C PRO A 582 -16.97 27.18 -3.47
N ARG A 583 -16.07 26.28 -3.07
CA ARG A 583 -14.71 26.63 -2.59
C ARG A 583 -13.76 27.02 -3.73
N GLY A 584 -14.19 26.88 -4.98
CA GLY A 584 -13.35 27.18 -6.15
C GLY A 584 -12.18 26.21 -6.31
N SER A 585 -12.31 24.98 -5.83
CA SER A 585 -11.26 23.96 -5.90
C SER A 585 -11.59 22.91 -6.96
N THR A 586 -10.57 22.40 -7.64
CA THR A 586 -10.70 21.21 -8.49
C THR A 586 -10.74 19.98 -7.61
N VAL A 587 -11.60 19.01 -7.90
CA VAL A 587 -11.72 17.76 -7.16
C VAL A 587 -11.35 16.55 -8.02
N LEU A 588 -10.62 15.61 -7.42
CA LEU A 588 -10.23 14.36 -8.07
C LEU A 588 -11.06 13.19 -7.54
N ALA A 589 -11.95 12.67 -8.39
CA ALA A 589 -12.73 11.47 -8.09
C ALA A 589 -12.00 10.25 -8.64
N LYS A 590 -11.52 9.35 -7.77
CA LYS A 590 -10.94 8.08 -8.21
C LYS A 590 -12.01 7.00 -8.27
N SER A 591 -12.12 6.32 -9.41
CA SER A 591 -12.94 5.11 -9.57
C SER A 591 -12.41 4.27 -10.73
N VAL A 592 -12.60 2.96 -10.65
CA VAL A 592 -12.41 2.01 -11.76
C VAL A 592 -13.74 1.44 -12.26
N THR A 593 -14.84 1.71 -11.54
CA THR A 593 -16.18 1.23 -11.86
C THR A 593 -16.86 2.21 -12.81
N PRO A 594 -17.22 1.83 -14.04
CA PRO A 594 -17.84 2.72 -15.03
C PRO A 594 -19.07 3.48 -14.51
N ALA A 595 -20.02 2.78 -13.89
CA ALA A 595 -21.23 3.39 -13.34
C ALA A 595 -20.93 4.52 -12.32
N ARG A 596 -19.90 4.35 -11.48
CA ARG A 596 -19.48 5.38 -10.52
C ARG A 596 -18.76 6.54 -11.20
N ILE A 597 -18.02 6.28 -12.28
CA ILE A 597 -17.37 7.35 -13.07
C ILE A 597 -18.44 8.26 -13.68
N ASP A 598 -19.50 7.65 -14.22
CA ASP A 598 -20.64 8.37 -14.79
C ASP A 598 -21.43 9.13 -13.71
N GLU A 599 -21.68 8.50 -12.57
CA GLU A 599 -22.38 9.14 -11.44
C GLU A 599 -21.59 10.34 -10.86
N ASN A 600 -20.27 10.19 -10.69
CA ASN A 600 -19.39 11.23 -10.16
C ASN A 600 -19.27 12.45 -11.08
N ARG A 601 -19.58 12.30 -12.37
CA ARG A 601 -19.53 13.38 -13.36
C ARG A 601 -20.56 14.47 -13.07
N GLU A 602 -21.70 14.08 -12.54
CA GLU A 602 -22.82 14.96 -12.30
C GLU A 602 -22.68 15.61 -10.92
N LEU A 603 -21.96 16.72 -10.83
CA LEU A 603 -21.85 17.45 -9.56
C LEU A 603 -23.14 18.21 -9.25
N LEU A 604 -23.46 18.27 -7.96
CA LEU A 604 -24.61 18.98 -7.40
C LEU A 604 -24.21 20.43 -7.12
N GLU A 605 -25.07 21.38 -7.45
CA GLU A 605 -24.93 22.75 -6.95
C GLU A 605 -25.49 22.82 -5.52
N LEU A 606 -24.60 22.86 -4.53
CA LEU A 606 -24.96 22.99 -3.12
C LEU A 606 -25.50 24.39 -2.83
N ASP A 607 -26.61 24.48 -2.10
CA ASP A 607 -27.15 25.76 -1.67
C ASP A 607 -26.36 26.33 -0.47
N ALA A 608 -26.65 27.59 -0.11
CA ALA A 608 -25.94 28.27 0.97
C ALA A 608 -26.10 27.58 2.33
N ASP A 609 -27.22 26.90 2.56
CA ASP A 609 -27.47 26.19 3.82
C ASP A 609 -26.71 24.86 3.88
N ASP A 610 -26.60 24.15 2.76
CA ASP A 610 -25.79 22.93 2.64
C ASP A 610 -24.30 23.23 2.86
N VAL A 611 -23.80 24.30 2.24
CA VAL A 611 -22.40 24.73 2.40
C VAL A 611 -22.15 25.11 3.86
N ARG A 612 -23.06 25.89 4.47
CA ARG A 612 -22.96 26.24 5.90
C ARG A 612 -22.93 25.01 6.80
N LEU A 613 -23.77 23.99 6.54
CA LEU A 613 -23.80 22.78 7.36
C LEU A 613 -22.47 22.01 7.30
N LEU A 614 -21.86 21.92 6.11
CA LEU A 614 -20.53 21.30 5.93
C LEU A 614 -19.42 22.14 6.59
N ASP A 615 -19.49 23.46 6.49
CA ASP A 615 -18.52 24.36 7.13
C ASP A 615 -18.63 24.33 8.66
N GLU A 616 -19.85 24.29 9.22
CA GLU A 616 -20.10 24.14 10.65
C GLU A 616 -19.55 22.79 11.17
N TYR A 617 -19.74 21.71 10.40
CA TYR A 617 -19.15 20.40 10.69
C TYR A 617 -17.61 20.45 10.70
N ALA A 618 -17.02 21.03 9.66
CA ALA A 618 -15.56 21.18 9.55
C ALA A 618 -14.98 22.05 10.67
N ALA A 619 -15.64 23.15 11.02
CA ALA A 619 -15.26 24.04 12.11
C ALA A 619 -15.36 23.35 13.47
N ARG A 620 -16.41 22.54 13.68
CA ARG A 620 -16.58 21.73 14.90
C ARG A 620 -15.44 20.72 15.05
N LEU A 621 -15.12 19.96 14.00
CA LEU A 621 -14.00 19.00 14.03
C LEU A 621 -12.66 19.67 14.30
N THR A 622 -12.43 20.85 13.70
CA THR A 622 -11.22 21.64 13.93
C THR A 622 -11.11 22.09 15.39
N ARG A 623 -12.20 22.61 15.97
CA ARG A 623 -12.24 23.04 17.39
C ARG A 623 -12.04 21.88 18.36
N GLU A 624 -12.58 20.72 18.03
CA GLU A 624 -12.43 19.50 18.85
C GLU A 624 -11.08 18.79 18.65
N GLY A 625 -10.25 19.22 17.71
CA GLY A 625 -8.99 18.54 17.37
C GLY A 625 -9.21 17.15 16.75
N LYS A 626 -10.38 16.90 16.14
CA LYS A 626 -10.78 15.60 15.58
C LYS A 626 -10.74 15.57 14.04
N VAL A 627 -9.97 16.45 13.43
CA VAL A 627 -9.76 16.43 11.98
C VAL A 627 -9.14 15.09 11.56
N GLN A 628 -9.55 14.58 10.40
CA GLN A 628 -9.17 13.24 9.95
C GLN A 628 -8.32 13.34 8.71
N ARG A 629 -7.04 12.97 8.82
CA ARG A 629 -6.14 12.81 7.68
C ARG A 629 -5.92 11.32 7.41
N PHE A 630 -6.32 10.89 6.22
CA PHE A 630 -6.20 9.51 5.75
C PHE A 630 -4.88 9.27 5.01
N VAL A 631 -4.28 10.29 4.40
CA VAL A 631 -3.05 10.16 3.62
C VAL A 631 -1.89 10.84 4.35
N TYR A 632 -1.13 10.05 5.11
CA TYR A 632 0.14 10.46 5.70
C TYR A 632 1.14 9.30 5.70
N PRO A 633 1.92 9.13 4.61
CA PRO A 633 2.88 8.04 4.53
C PRO A 633 3.95 8.15 5.62
N PRO A 634 4.48 7.01 6.14
CA PRO A 634 5.46 7.00 7.23
C PRO A 634 6.86 7.36 6.72
N PHE A 635 7.03 8.60 6.27
CA PHE A 635 8.31 9.12 5.79
C PHE A 635 9.25 9.54 6.94
N GLY A 636 8.74 9.69 8.17
CA GLY A 636 9.54 10.19 9.30
C GLY A 636 9.90 11.67 9.17
N VAL A 637 9.19 12.41 8.32
CA VAL A 637 9.36 13.85 8.10
C VAL A 637 8.14 14.59 8.64
N ASP A 638 8.37 15.69 9.34
CA ASP A 638 7.32 16.63 9.71
C ASP A 638 7.05 17.58 8.53
N PHE A 639 5.89 17.45 7.91
CA PHE A 639 5.47 18.33 6.81
C PHE A 639 4.83 19.64 7.28
N GLY A 640 4.74 19.89 8.59
CA GLY A 640 4.17 21.12 9.15
C GLY A 640 2.65 21.20 9.03
N PHE A 641 1.97 20.05 8.99
CA PHE A 641 0.51 19.99 9.07
C PHE A 641 0.10 19.98 10.55
N PRO A 642 -0.75 20.92 11.03
CA PRO A 642 -1.10 21.05 12.45
C PRO A 642 -1.66 19.78 13.09
N ASP A 643 -2.28 18.90 12.30
CA ASP A 643 -2.87 17.64 12.76
C ASP A 643 -1.84 16.50 12.95
N LYS A 644 -0.58 16.71 12.56
CA LYS A 644 0.51 15.71 12.65
C LYS A 644 1.81 16.24 13.27
N SER A 645 1.92 17.56 13.44
CA SER A 645 3.11 18.24 14.00
C SER A 645 3.16 18.26 15.51
#